data_AF-A0AAU3XZN9-F1
#
_entry.id   AF-A0AAU3XZN9-F1
#
_cell.length_a   1.000
_cell.length_b   1.000
_cell.length_c   1.000
_cell.angle_alpha   90.00
_cell.angle_beta   90.00
_cell.angle_gamma   90.00
#
_symmetry.space_group_name_H-M   'P 1'
#
loop_
_entity.id
_entity.type
_entity.pdbx_description
1 polymer ?
#
loop_
_entity_poly.entity_id
_entity_poly.type
_entity_poly.pdbx_seq_one_letter_code
_entity_poly.pdbx_strand_id
1 'polypeptide(L)'
;MTTQPAPRVVEALNSALHRLFDERPALHLLGEDVHDPYGGAFKVTRGLSTRHPDRVLTTPLSEAGISGVAAGLALAGDQAVVEMMFGDFAALAFDQILNMISKSVTMYGDRVPMRVVVRCPVGGNRGYGPTHSQSVQKHFLGIPNLALYETTPFHDPYALLSQGLDDGPAMLFEDKVLYTRRLFRHGVVDEAHRFSLLDGPTGWAHVSATDDSRADVVLLCPGGVAHRALDAARQLRERGRGVRLLVPARLYPLDLEPVLPLITGARLVAVAEESTEGGTWGADVAARIHRLAWRELHAPVLLLSSADSVVPTAPHLEAQVLLGVRQIVDAVTQALAPDTRPAGPAARQTAPDTRTAAPDTQAAEPDTRAAGVPVAVPKLNNNDTAYLVLDWQAEDGQYVEQGAPLVEVETSKAVEEIEAPASGYLRVHAPAGVEIGVGEFLAELFTAPPGPASAPPPGPSPAAAAEEAVPPVAAEEAVPAARAAGPGRRIHVLDRVQQGTAAVVSRAHREVPAAFSAVEVQVDALLARLRTLSEKSGADVGLPEAVIRAVAAAQPVFPHLFGTLLDERTVELADGADVAVTVDVGNGLYAPVLRDCADRPLTELADDLMDFRLKAFRGELTAGELADGAITVSLNVEPGVVVVQPIVMWPQLCMVSVGGPLTRLVLADGAPVPATVVTLGLAYDHRVVNGREAVAFLRAVSDSLSDPEQLERLVDLP
;
A
#
# COMPACT_ATOMS: atom_id res chain seq x y z
N MET A 1 20.91 -28.12 24.30
CA MET A 1 20.87 -27.22 23.13
C MET A 1 19.53 -27.42 22.47
N THR A 2 18.72 -26.38 22.33
CA THR A 2 17.40 -26.48 21.71
C THR A 2 17.57 -26.88 20.23
N THR A 3 16.88 -27.94 19.82
CA THR A 3 16.93 -28.55 18.48
C THR A 3 16.20 -27.73 17.41
N GLN A 4 15.71 -26.54 17.75
CA GLN A 4 14.97 -25.69 16.82
C GLN A 4 15.93 -24.78 16.04
N PRO A 5 15.76 -24.68 14.70
CA PRO A 5 16.53 -23.75 13.90
C PRO A 5 16.29 -22.31 14.37
N ALA A 6 17.29 -21.44 14.21
CA ALA A 6 17.12 -20.03 14.52
C ALA A 6 15.95 -19.43 13.72
N PRO A 7 15.16 -18.52 14.30
CA PRO A 7 13.98 -17.96 13.63
C PRO A 7 14.41 -17.14 12.43
N ARG A 8 13.47 -16.99 11.49
CA ARG A 8 13.60 -16.00 10.43
C ARG A 8 13.56 -14.59 11.02
N VAL A 9 14.18 -13.62 10.36
CA VAL A 9 14.18 -12.22 10.83
C VAL A 9 12.74 -11.70 10.99
N VAL A 10 11.83 -12.02 10.06
CA VAL A 10 10.41 -11.64 10.16
C VAL A 10 9.72 -12.22 11.41
N GLU A 11 10.02 -13.46 11.77
CA GLU A 11 9.46 -14.13 12.95
C GLU A 11 10.02 -13.52 14.24
N ALA A 12 11.31 -13.16 14.23
CA ALA A 12 11.97 -12.51 15.34
C ALA A 12 11.46 -11.07 15.55
N LEU A 13 11.23 -10.31 14.47
CA LEU A 13 10.60 -8.99 14.52
C LEU A 13 9.16 -9.05 15.04
N ASN A 14 8.37 -9.98 14.54
CA ASN A 14 7.00 -10.20 15.03
C ASN A 14 7.01 -10.53 16.53
N SER A 15 7.85 -11.49 16.95
CA SER A 15 7.99 -11.85 18.37
C SER A 15 8.46 -10.68 19.23
N ALA A 16 9.36 -9.84 18.70
CA ALA A 16 9.84 -8.64 19.37
C ALA A 16 8.73 -7.60 19.59
N LEU A 17 7.89 -7.35 18.58
CA LEU A 17 6.75 -6.44 18.69
C LEU A 17 5.72 -6.95 19.70
N HIS A 18 5.35 -8.24 19.65
CA HIS A 18 4.44 -8.84 20.65
C HIS A 18 4.98 -8.67 22.06
N ARG A 19 6.27 -8.95 22.28
CA ARG A 19 6.91 -8.77 23.58
C ARG A 19 6.92 -7.30 24.02
N LEU A 20 7.23 -6.37 23.13
CA LEU A 20 7.22 -4.94 23.45
C LEU A 20 5.82 -4.46 23.84
N PHE A 21 4.78 -4.92 23.15
CA PHE A 21 3.39 -4.57 23.46
C PHE A 21 2.91 -5.14 24.79
N ASP A 22 3.40 -6.33 25.17
CA ASP A 22 3.15 -6.92 26.48
C ASP A 22 3.83 -6.12 27.61
N GLU A 23 5.05 -5.64 27.39
CA GLU A 23 5.86 -4.96 28.40
C GLU A 23 5.59 -3.44 28.49
N ARG A 24 5.15 -2.80 27.39
CA ARG A 24 4.96 -1.35 27.30
C ARG A 24 3.47 -1.01 27.10
N PRO A 25 2.71 -0.75 28.18
CA PRO A 25 1.27 -0.48 28.09
C PRO A 25 0.92 0.78 27.29
N ALA A 26 1.80 1.79 27.30
CA ALA A 26 1.64 3.07 26.59
C ALA A 26 2.15 3.05 25.12
N LEU A 27 2.53 1.88 24.61
CA LEU A 27 3.01 1.73 23.23
C LEU A 27 1.84 1.52 22.26
N HIS A 28 1.82 2.33 21.21
CA HIS A 28 0.92 2.20 20.07
C HIS A 28 1.69 1.82 18.81
N LEU A 29 1.02 1.16 17.87
CA LEU A 29 1.50 0.90 16.52
C LEU A 29 0.54 1.54 15.54
N LEU A 30 1.06 2.42 14.68
CA LEU A 30 0.31 3.11 13.64
C LEU A 30 0.89 2.70 12.29
N GLY A 31 0.05 2.32 11.34
CA GLY A 31 0.51 2.04 9.98
C GLY A 31 -0.60 1.54 9.07
N GLU A 32 -0.24 1.36 7.82
CA GLU A 32 -1.14 0.91 6.76
C GLU A 32 -1.24 -0.63 6.78
N ASP A 33 -2.46 -1.15 6.67
CA ASP A 33 -2.76 -2.59 6.63
C ASP A 33 -2.19 -3.41 7.81
N VAL A 34 -1.97 -2.79 8.98
CA VAL A 34 -1.38 -3.46 10.15
C VAL A 34 -2.37 -4.36 10.91
N HIS A 35 -3.66 -4.27 10.59
CA HIS A 35 -4.74 -5.05 11.20
C HIS A 35 -4.80 -6.49 10.67
N ASP A 36 -5.18 -7.41 11.56
CA ASP A 36 -5.50 -8.79 11.24
C ASP A 36 -6.85 -8.84 10.47
N PRO A 37 -7.05 -9.80 9.54
CA PRO A 37 -6.17 -10.94 9.23
C PRO A 37 -4.97 -10.60 8.32
N TYR A 38 -4.86 -9.38 7.81
CA TYR A 38 -3.75 -9.00 6.93
C TYR A 38 -2.41 -9.01 7.69
N GLY A 39 -2.33 -8.35 8.85
CA GLY A 39 -1.19 -8.42 9.77
C GLY A 39 0.09 -7.77 9.25
N GLY A 40 -0.06 -6.68 8.48
CA GLY A 40 1.02 -5.94 7.82
C GLY A 40 1.42 -6.51 6.45
N ALA A 41 1.94 -5.65 5.58
CA ALA A 41 2.35 -6.01 4.21
C ALA A 41 3.35 -7.17 4.16
N PHE A 42 4.27 -7.22 5.13
CA PHE A 42 5.29 -8.27 5.24
C PHE A 42 5.01 -9.27 6.37
N LYS A 43 3.79 -9.26 6.92
CA LYS A 43 3.37 -10.13 8.03
C LYS A 43 4.14 -9.95 9.34
N VAL A 44 4.86 -8.83 9.50
CA VAL A 44 5.64 -8.50 10.71
C VAL A 44 4.70 -8.22 11.90
N THR A 45 3.52 -7.65 11.66
CA THR A 45 2.55 -7.29 12.72
C THR A 45 1.43 -8.31 12.91
N ARG A 46 1.52 -9.47 12.25
CA ARG A 46 0.52 -10.53 12.36
C ARG A 46 0.20 -10.91 13.81
N GLY A 47 -1.09 -10.98 14.10
CA GLY A 47 -1.70 -11.32 15.39
C GLY A 47 -1.64 -10.20 16.43
N LEU A 48 -0.95 -9.10 16.15
CA LEU A 48 -0.74 -8.03 17.14
C LEU A 48 -2.03 -7.23 17.37
N SER A 49 -2.80 -6.97 16.32
CA SER A 49 -4.05 -6.20 16.42
C SER A 49 -5.17 -7.00 17.08
N THR A 50 -5.26 -8.31 16.84
CA THR A 50 -6.17 -9.20 17.57
C THR A 50 -5.87 -9.20 19.07
N ARG A 51 -4.59 -9.14 19.45
CA ARG A 51 -4.16 -9.16 20.86
C ARG A 51 -4.25 -7.78 21.53
N HIS A 52 -4.08 -6.70 20.78
CA HIS A 52 -4.02 -5.33 21.28
C HIS A 52 -4.83 -4.35 20.41
N PRO A 53 -6.17 -4.54 20.30
CA PRO A 53 -7.00 -3.81 19.33
C PRO A 53 -7.03 -2.29 19.57
N ASP A 54 -6.96 -1.85 20.83
CA ASP A 54 -6.98 -0.43 21.19
C ASP A 54 -5.63 0.28 20.95
N ARG A 55 -4.56 -0.45 20.59
CA ARG A 55 -3.19 0.08 20.48
C ARG A 55 -2.51 -0.21 19.15
N VAL A 56 -3.07 -1.08 18.32
CA VAL A 56 -2.62 -1.31 16.95
C VAL A 56 -3.66 -0.69 16.05
N LEU A 57 -3.33 0.42 15.39
CA LEU A 57 -4.28 1.24 14.66
C LEU A 57 -3.90 1.26 13.18
N THR A 58 -4.81 0.77 12.34
CA THR A 58 -4.70 0.96 10.90
C THR A 58 -4.95 2.43 10.54
N THR A 59 -4.27 2.93 9.53
CA THR A 59 -4.34 4.33 9.12
C THR A 59 -4.68 4.46 7.63
N PRO A 60 -5.23 5.62 7.18
CA PRO A 60 -5.25 5.96 5.77
C PRO A 60 -3.83 6.02 5.18
N LEU A 61 -3.71 5.97 3.85
CA LEU A 61 -2.47 6.14 3.11
C LEU A 61 -1.99 7.60 3.19
N SER A 62 -1.32 7.96 4.30
CA SER A 62 -0.91 9.34 4.58
C SER A 62 0.24 9.40 5.58
N GLU A 63 1.46 9.11 5.12
CA GLU A 63 2.65 8.90 5.95
C GLU A 63 3.00 10.11 6.84
N ALA A 64 2.76 11.33 6.32
CA ALA A 64 2.86 12.56 7.12
C ALA A 64 1.81 12.58 8.24
N GLY A 65 0.56 12.22 7.95
CA GLY A 65 -0.49 12.12 8.96
C GLY A 65 -0.16 11.07 10.03
N ILE A 66 0.28 9.88 9.62
CA ILE A 66 0.68 8.78 10.52
C ILE A 66 1.79 9.25 11.47
N SER A 67 2.84 9.85 10.92
CA SER A 67 3.98 10.35 11.69
C SER A 67 3.62 11.53 12.59
N GLY A 68 2.73 12.41 12.14
CA GLY A 68 2.24 13.53 12.93
C GLY A 68 1.41 13.08 14.14
N VAL A 69 0.56 12.06 13.96
CA VAL A 69 -0.18 11.45 15.08
C VAL A 69 0.78 10.78 16.07
N ALA A 70 1.78 10.04 15.58
CA ALA A 70 2.82 9.47 16.44
C ALA A 70 3.59 10.53 17.25
N ALA A 71 3.92 11.65 16.62
CA ALA A 71 4.55 12.79 17.29
C ALA A 71 3.64 13.35 18.39
N GLY A 72 2.34 13.53 18.09
CA GLY A 72 1.34 13.98 19.07
C GLY A 72 1.19 13.03 20.25
N LEU A 73 1.11 11.72 20.02
CA LEU A 73 1.09 10.70 21.07
C LEU A 73 2.33 10.79 21.97
N ALA A 74 3.52 10.89 21.36
CA ALA A 74 4.76 11.00 22.11
C ALA A 74 4.85 12.29 22.95
N LEU A 75 4.35 13.40 22.43
CA LEU A 75 4.22 14.67 23.18
C LEU A 75 3.22 14.57 24.34
N ALA A 76 2.16 13.77 24.17
CA ALA A 76 1.18 13.51 25.22
C ALA A 76 1.67 12.52 26.30
N GLY A 77 2.86 11.92 26.12
CA GLY A 77 3.49 11.00 27.07
C GLY A 77 3.41 9.52 26.70
N ASP A 78 2.75 9.19 25.59
CA ASP A 78 2.69 7.83 25.05
C ASP A 78 3.93 7.49 24.21
N GLN A 79 3.98 6.29 23.64
CA GLN A 79 5.05 5.81 22.76
C GLN A 79 4.45 5.30 21.45
N ALA A 80 5.19 5.40 20.35
CA ALA A 80 4.69 4.96 19.06
C ALA A 80 5.73 4.18 18.26
N VAL A 81 5.29 3.09 17.64
CA VAL A 81 5.95 2.49 16.47
C VAL A 81 5.14 2.87 15.24
N VAL A 82 5.77 3.55 14.30
CA VAL A 82 5.17 3.88 13.00
C VAL A 82 5.67 2.87 11.98
N GLU A 83 4.77 2.17 11.31
CA GLU A 83 5.08 1.29 10.19
C GLU A 83 4.85 2.01 8.87
N MET A 84 5.94 2.33 8.17
CA MET A 84 5.90 2.72 6.77
C MET A 84 5.94 1.45 5.92
N MET A 85 5.04 1.34 4.95
CA MET A 85 4.95 0.12 4.12
C MET A 85 6.25 -0.12 3.33
N PHE A 86 6.88 0.94 2.82
CA PHE A 86 8.20 0.91 2.19
C PHE A 86 9.02 2.13 2.62
N GLY A 87 10.34 1.98 2.70
CA GLY A 87 11.26 3.05 3.07
C GLY A 87 11.23 4.23 2.11
N ASP A 88 10.90 4.00 0.84
CA ASP A 88 10.68 5.03 -0.18
C ASP A 88 9.62 6.06 0.28
N PHE A 89 8.60 5.62 1.01
CA PHE A 89 7.51 6.47 1.50
C PHE A 89 7.88 7.30 2.73
N ALA A 90 9.02 7.02 3.37
CA ALA A 90 9.55 7.90 4.42
C ALA A 90 9.83 9.32 3.91
N ALA A 91 9.98 9.51 2.59
CA ALA A 91 10.04 10.83 1.96
C ALA A 91 8.77 11.67 2.18
N LEU A 92 7.59 11.04 2.20
CA LEU A 92 6.30 11.71 2.45
C LEU A 92 6.15 12.13 3.92
N ALA A 93 6.80 11.42 4.84
CA ALA A 93 6.83 11.74 6.27
C ALA A 93 8.04 12.60 6.70
N PHE A 94 8.91 13.00 5.77
CA PHE A 94 10.22 13.56 6.11
C PHE A 94 10.13 14.81 6.99
N ASP A 95 9.21 15.72 6.70
CA ASP A 95 9.00 16.92 7.53
C ASP A 95 8.60 16.59 8.96
N GLN A 96 7.71 15.61 9.16
CA GLN A 96 7.29 15.18 10.49
C GLN A 96 8.44 14.54 11.26
N ILE A 97 9.26 13.71 10.61
CA ILE A 97 10.42 13.08 11.24
C ILE A 97 11.47 14.14 11.60
N LEU A 98 11.82 15.01 10.64
CA LEU A 98 12.86 16.02 10.78
C LEU A 98 12.47 17.15 11.72
N ASN A 99 11.34 17.81 11.48
CA ASN A 99 10.99 19.05 12.17
C ASN A 99 10.19 18.79 13.44
N MET A 100 9.26 17.82 13.42
CA MET A 100 8.39 17.58 14.56
C MET A 100 9.00 16.57 15.53
N ILE A 101 9.24 15.33 15.10
CA ILE A 101 9.66 14.25 15.99
C ILE A 101 11.08 14.52 16.54
N SER A 102 12.06 14.78 15.68
CA SER A 102 13.47 14.86 16.12
C SER A 102 13.79 16.10 16.96
N LYS A 103 13.23 17.27 16.61
CA LYS A 103 13.55 18.55 17.28
C LYS A 103 12.75 18.77 18.55
N SER A 104 11.54 18.20 18.65
CA SER A 104 10.71 18.30 19.87
C SER A 104 11.43 17.76 21.11
N VAL A 105 12.44 16.90 20.94
CA VAL A 105 13.31 16.44 22.02
C VAL A 105 13.92 17.60 22.81
N THR A 106 14.27 18.71 22.18
CA THR A 106 14.96 19.84 22.84
C THR A 106 14.35 21.21 22.57
N MET A 107 13.31 21.31 21.73
CA MET A 107 12.77 22.58 21.25
C MET A 107 12.00 23.39 22.32
N TYR A 108 11.51 22.74 23.37
CA TYR A 108 10.60 23.36 24.36
C TYR A 108 11.26 23.74 25.69
N GLY A 109 12.59 23.85 25.74
CA GLY A 109 13.32 24.26 26.94
C GLY A 109 13.60 23.12 27.94
N ASP A 110 12.78 22.07 27.94
CA ASP A 110 13.03 20.81 28.63
C ASP A 110 13.25 19.67 27.64
N ARG A 111 14.02 18.66 28.05
CA ARG A 111 14.26 17.48 27.20
C ARG A 111 13.02 16.57 27.19
N VAL A 112 12.32 16.48 26.07
CA VAL A 112 11.20 15.56 25.88
C VAL A 112 11.72 14.23 25.33
N PRO A 113 11.34 13.07 25.90
CA PRO A 113 11.85 11.78 25.43
C PRO A 113 11.53 11.44 23.98
N MET A 114 10.38 11.90 23.44
CA MET A 114 9.90 11.63 22.09
C MET A 114 10.10 10.18 21.63
N ARG A 115 9.47 9.24 22.34
CA ARG A 115 9.66 7.79 22.15
C ARG A 115 8.91 7.28 20.91
N VAL A 116 9.49 7.53 19.74
CA VAL A 116 8.92 7.19 18.44
C VAL A 116 9.95 6.39 17.63
N VAL A 117 9.58 5.19 17.21
CA VAL A 117 10.35 4.40 16.24
C VAL A 117 9.60 4.35 14.92
N VAL A 118 10.18 4.88 13.85
CA VAL A 118 9.67 4.69 12.49
C VAL A 118 10.37 3.47 11.89
N ARG A 119 9.63 2.37 11.71
CA ARG A 119 10.11 1.18 11.03
C ARG A 119 9.74 1.22 9.55
N CYS A 120 10.66 0.86 8.67
CA CYS A 120 10.40 0.87 7.24
C CYS A 120 11.21 -0.20 6.46
N PRO A 121 10.56 -0.99 5.58
CA PRO A 121 11.24 -1.95 4.73
C PRO A 121 12.04 -1.28 3.61
N VAL A 122 13.34 -1.58 3.50
CA VAL A 122 14.26 -0.95 2.52
C VAL A 122 14.91 -1.98 1.58
N GLY A 123 15.65 -1.46 0.60
CA GLY A 123 16.56 -2.23 -0.24
C GLY A 123 15.91 -2.98 -1.40
N GLY A 124 16.72 -3.45 -2.34
CA GLY A 124 16.30 -4.09 -3.60
C GLY A 124 16.35 -5.62 -3.58
N ASN A 125 16.61 -6.24 -4.74
CA ASN A 125 16.71 -7.70 -4.95
C ASN A 125 15.39 -8.46 -4.74
N ARG A 126 14.25 -7.78 -4.88
CA ARG A 126 12.91 -8.37 -4.77
C ARG A 126 12.01 -8.02 -5.97
N GLY A 127 12.54 -7.30 -6.96
CA GLY A 127 11.80 -6.97 -8.18
C GLY A 127 10.72 -5.90 -8.01
N TYR A 128 10.73 -5.13 -6.92
CA TYR A 128 9.74 -4.07 -6.69
C TYR A 128 10.00 -2.79 -7.52
N GLY A 129 11.12 -2.76 -8.24
CA GLY A 129 11.42 -1.70 -9.20
C GLY A 129 11.80 -0.37 -8.54
N PRO A 130 11.63 0.76 -9.24
CA PRO A 130 12.34 2.00 -8.96
C PRO A 130 11.90 2.77 -7.72
N THR A 131 10.66 2.57 -7.26
CA THR A 131 10.04 3.37 -6.18
C THR A 131 9.76 2.54 -4.91
N HIS A 132 10.34 1.35 -4.81
CA HIS A 132 10.11 0.42 -3.70
C HIS A 132 11.38 -0.37 -3.36
N SER A 133 12.55 0.08 -3.81
CA SER A 133 13.81 -0.67 -3.72
C SER A 133 14.96 0.17 -3.18
N GLN A 134 14.69 1.40 -2.73
CA GLN A 134 15.74 2.31 -2.29
C GLN A 134 16.25 1.95 -0.89
N SER A 135 17.55 2.11 -0.68
CA SER A 135 18.16 2.22 0.65
C SER A 135 18.21 3.70 1.03
N VAL A 136 17.24 4.14 1.85
CA VAL A 136 17.01 5.55 2.16
C VAL A 136 17.79 6.07 3.39
N GLN A 137 18.60 5.23 4.03
CA GLN A 137 19.33 5.51 5.27
C GLN A 137 20.11 6.84 5.19
N LYS A 138 20.75 7.11 4.05
CA LYS A 138 21.59 8.29 3.85
C LYS A 138 20.85 9.62 4.01
N HIS A 139 19.54 9.65 3.74
CA HIS A 139 18.73 10.87 3.81
C HIS A 139 18.46 11.34 5.25
N PHE A 140 18.64 10.47 6.23
CA PHE A 140 18.38 10.76 7.64
C PHE A 140 19.64 10.95 8.47
N LEU A 141 20.83 10.82 7.85
CA LEU A 141 22.10 11.08 8.51
C LEU A 141 22.23 12.56 8.90
N GLY A 142 22.77 12.83 10.09
CA GLY A 142 23.01 14.19 10.57
C GLY A 142 21.80 14.88 11.21
N ILE A 143 20.61 14.25 11.22
CA ILE A 143 19.44 14.81 11.90
C ILE A 143 19.66 14.77 13.42
N PRO A 144 19.59 15.91 14.14
CA PRO A 144 19.78 15.95 15.59
C PRO A 144 18.77 15.08 16.33
N ASN A 145 19.21 14.39 17.37
CA ASN A 145 18.40 13.51 18.21
C ASN A 145 17.74 12.30 17.51
N LEU A 146 17.96 12.08 16.22
CA LEU A 146 17.43 10.94 15.49
C LEU A 146 18.45 9.81 15.46
N ALA A 147 18.11 8.66 16.04
CA ALA A 147 18.91 7.46 15.96
C ALA A 147 18.53 6.64 14.72
N LEU A 148 19.51 6.08 14.02
CA LEU A 148 19.29 5.20 12.87
C LEU A 148 19.77 3.80 13.20
N TYR A 149 18.88 2.83 13.13
CA TYR A 149 19.13 1.40 13.32
C TYR A 149 18.81 0.63 12.04
N GLU A 150 19.45 -0.53 11.87
CA GLU A 150 19.09 -1.43 10.78
C GLU A 150 19.04 -2.87 11.30
N THR A 151 18.05 -3.63 10.85
CA THR A 151 17.99 -5.07 11.15
C THR A 151 19.19 -5.78 10.57
N THR A 152 19.72 -6.76 11.30
CA THR A 152 20.88 -7.53 10.86
C THR A 152 20.63 -9.01 11.12
N PRO A 153 21.38 -9.93 10.51
CA PRO A 153 21.28 -11.34 10.85
C PRO A 153 21.91 -11.69 12.23
N PHE A 154 22.55 -10.73 12.94
CA PHE A 154 23.32 -11.00 14.16
C PHE A 154 22.67 -10.49 15.45
N HIS A 155 21.88 -9.42 15.35
CA HIS A 155 21.31 -8.72 16.51
C HIS A 155 19.86 -9.14 16.75
N ASP A 156 19.44 -9.15 18.01
CA ASP A 156 18.05 -9.41 18.41
C ASP A 156 17.17 -8.19 18.06
N PRO A 157 16.13 -8.34 17.21
CA PRO A 157 15.24 -7.24 16.87
C PRO A 157 14.54 -6.60 18.08
N TYR A 158 14.28 -7.36 19.15
CA TYR A 158 13.71 -6.80 20.38
C TYR A 158 14.67 -5.80 21.03
N ALA A 159 15.97 -6.10 21.06
CA ALA A 159 16.96 -5.17 21.60
C ALA A 159 17.03 -3.88 20.76
N LEU A 160 16.97 -4.00 19.43
CA LEU A 160 16.98 -2.85 18.51
C LEU A 160 15.76 -1.95 18.73
N LEU A 161 14.55 -2.52 18.71
CA LEU A 161 13.31 -1.78 18.90
C LEU A 161 13.19 -1.16 20.30
N SER A 162 13.55 -1.91 21.35
CA SER A 162 13.53 -1.39 22.72
C SER A 162 14.51 -0.25 22.90
N GLN A 163 15.76 -0.41 22.44
CA GLN A 163 16.77 0.65 22.53
C GLN A 163 16.35 1.85 21.69
N GLY A 164 15.77 1.65 20.49
CA GLY A 164 15.24 2.74 19.66
C GLY A 164 14.20 3.58 20.39
N LEU A 165 13.24 2.94 21.08
CA LEU A 165 12.23 3.63 21.90
C LEU A 165 12.82 4.33 23.14
N ASP A 166 13.98 3.87 23.64
CA ASP A 166 14.63 4.42 24.83
C ASP A 166 15.58 5.58 24.50
N ASP A 167 16.22 5.54 23.33
CA ASP A 167 17.05 6.62 22.79
C ASP A 167 16.22 7.87 22.44
N GLY A 168 14.94 7.68 22.11
CA GLY A 168 13.98 8.71 21.76
C GLY A 168 13.48 8.54 20.32
N PRO A 169 13.60 9.56 19.45
CA PRO A 169 13.32 9.42 18.03
C PRO A 169 14.29 8.45 17.37
N ALA A 170 13.77 7.41 16.72
CA ALA A 170 14.59 6.50 15.96
C ALA A 170 13.94 6.05 14.65
N MET A 171 14.76 5.65 13.69
CA MET A 171 14.34 4.88 12.53
C MET A 171 14.93 3.48 12.61
N LEU A 172 14.12 2.47 12.32
CA LEU A 172 14.55 1.10 12.12
C LEU A 172 14.37 0.72 10.64
N PHE A 173 15.48 0.56 9.93
CA PHE A 173 15.48 0.10 8.56
C PHE A 173 15.46 -1.42 8.51
N GLU A 174 14.58 -1.98 7.70
CA GLU A 174 14.38 -3.42 7.60
C GLU A 174 14.62 -3.89 6.16
N ASP A 175 15.80 -4.43 5.89
CA ASP A 175 16.09 -4.90 4.54
C ASP A 175 15.17 -6.08 4.16
N LYS A 176 14.44 -5.93 3.06
CA LYS A 176 13.41 -6.89 2.65
C LYS A 176 13.97 -8.29 2.34
N VAL A 177 15.24 -8.40 1.95
CA VAL A 177 15.89 -9.69 1.73
C VAL A 177 16.09 -10.43 3.05
N LEU A 178 16.29 -9.69 4.16
CA LEU A 178 16.51 -10.30 5.47
C LEU A 178 15.27 -10.99 6.03
N TYR A 179 14.05 -10.56 5.69
CA TYR A 179 12.82 -11.14 6.25
C TYR A 179 12.76 -12.67 6.16
N THR A 180 13.21 -13.25 5.05
CA THR A 180 13.19 -14.70 4.83
C THR A 180 14.45 -15.41 5.34
N ARG A 181 15.48 -14.66 5.71
CA ARG A 181 16.75 -15.19 6.23
C ARG A 181 16.64 -15.49 7.72
N ARG A 182 17.49 -16.41 8.20
CA ARG A 182 17.56 -16.79 9.61
C ARG A 182 18.59 -15.93 10.33
N LEU A 183 18.29 -15.62 11.58
CA LEU A 183 19.28 -15.06 12.49
C LEU A 183 20.40 -16.07 12.78
N PHE A 184 21.60 -15.57 12.99
CA PHE A 184 22.69 -16.31 13.61
C PHE A 184 22.52 -16.31 15.13
N ARG A 185 22.92 -17.40 15.79
CA ARG A 185 22.80 -17.55 17.25
C ARG A 185 24.04 -18.22 17.84
N HIS A 186 24.23 -18.03 19.14
CA HIS A 186 25.28 -18.70 19.91
C HIS A 186 26.71 -18.44 19.38
N GLY A 187 26.92 -17.30 18.72
CA GLY A 187 28.21 -16.91 18.17
C GLY A 187 28.67 -17.73 16.96
N VAL A 188 27.81 -18.55 16.34
CA VAL A 188 28.15 -19.38 15.18
C VAL A 188 27.51 -18.82 13.91
N VAL A 189 28.31 -18.70 12.84
CA VAL A 189 27.84 -18.33 11.50
C VAL A 189 27.82 -19.55 10.59
N ASP A 190 28.96 -20.24 10.50
CA ASP A 190 29.15 -21.52 9.81
C ASP A 190 30.38 -22.25 10.40
N GLU A 191 30.84 -23.34 9.80
CA GLU A 191 32.02 -24.09 10.28
C GLU A 191 33.31 -23.24 10.26
N ALA A 192 33.35 -22.24 9.39
CA ALA A 192 34.50 -21.41 9.11
C ALA A 192 34.47 -20.05 9.81
N HIS A 193 33.30 -19.58 10.22
CA HIS A 193 33.10 -18.25 10.77
C HIS A 193 32.29 -18.29 12.06
N ARG A 194 32.71 -17.46 13.00
CA ARG A 194 32.02 -17.18 14.25
C ARG A 194 31.74 -15.69 14.35
N PHE A 195 30.79 -15.31 15.19
CA PHE A 195 30.51 -13.90 15.48
C PHE A 195 30.46 -13.63 16.99
N SER A 196 30.83 -12.41 17.37
CA SER A 196 30.62 -11.88 18.73
C SER A 196 29.97 -10.50 18.64
N LEU A 197 29.25 -10.11 19.68
CA LEU A 197 28.73 -8.75 19.82
C LEU A 197 29.69 -7.95 20.70
N LEU A 198 30.26 -6.88 20.15
CA LEU A 198 31.11 -5.94 20.85
C LEU A 198 30.25 -4.77 21.32
N ASP A 199 30.50 -4.29 22.54
CA ASP A 199 29.76 -3.18 23.14
C ASP A 199 28.25 -3.47 23.35
N GLY A 200 27.93 -4.72 23.69
CA GLY A 200 26.57 -5.11 24.10
C GLY A 200 25.64 -5.53 22.95
N PRO A 201 24.34 -5.74 23.25
CA PRO A 201 23.38 -6.37 22.34
C PRO A 201 22.98 -5.51 21.13
N THR A 202 23.28 -4.21 21.16
CA THR A 202 23.03 -3.24 20.08
C THR A 202 24.31 -2.54 19.60
N GLY A 203 25.47 -3.16 19.84
CA GLY A 203 26.77 -2.66 19.41
C GLY A 203 27.17 -3.17 18.03
N TRP A 204 28.39 -3.71 17.93
CA TRP A 204 28.95 -4.24 16.67
C TRP A 204 28.94 -5.76 16.65
N ALA A 205 28.37 -6.35 15.60
CA ALA A 205 28.64 -7.74 15.27
C ALA A 205 30.01 -7.85 14.59
N HIS A 206 30.92 -8.57 15.24
CA HIS A 206 32.25 -8.88 14.73
C HIS A 206 32.30 -10.34 14.27
N VAL A 207 32.36 -10.53 12.95
CA VAL A 207 32.51 -11.85 12.33
C VAL A 207 33.98 -12.09 12.00
N SER A 208 34.48 -13.27 12.38
CA SER A 208 35.87 -13.68 12.17
C SER A 208 35.99 -15.17 11.87
N ALA A 209 37.12 -15.57 11.29
CA ALA A 209 37.42 -16.97 11.02
C ALA A 209 37.53 -17.77 12.33
N THR A 210 37.11 -19.03 12.32
CA THR A 210 37.16 -19.93 13.48
C THR A 210 38.58 -20.36 13.84
N ASP A 211 39.52 -20.30 12.89
CA ASP A 211 40.93 -20.68 13.02
C ASP A 211 41.86 -19.57 13.52
N ASP A 212 41.31 -18.42 13.90
CA ASP A 212 42.05 -17.23 14.36
C ASP A 212 43.06 -16.67 13.35
N SER A 213 42.90 -17.00 12.06
CA SER A 213 43.72 -16.43 10.99
C SER A 213 43.63 -14.90 10.97
N ARG A 214 44.78 -14.25 10.68
CA ARG A 214 44.85 -12.79 10.58
C ARG A 214 44.02 -12.32 9.38
N ALA A 215 43.20 -11.29 9.58
CA ALA A 215 42.46 -10.66 8.50
C ALA A 215 43.38 -9.75 7.67
N ASP A 216 43.36 -9.93 6.34
CA ASP A 216 43.93 -8.99 5.37
C ASP A 216 43.01 -7.78 5.20
N VAL A 217 41.70 -8.00 5.28
CA VAL A 217 40.65 -7.00 5.01
C VAL A 217 39.73 -6.86 6.20
N VAL A 218 39.41 -5.62 6.55
CA VAL A 218 38.27 -5.31 7.42
C VAL A 218 37.17 -4.71 6.56
N LEU A 219 36.03 -5.40 6.50
CA LEU A 219 34.85 -5.00 5.74
C LEU A 219 33.77 -4.54 6.72
N LEU A 220 33.34 -3.29 6.59
CA LEU A 220 32.22 -2.72 7.35
C LEU A 220 30.99 -2.67 6.43
N CYS A 221 29.81 -3.02 6.92
CA CYS A 221 28.57 -2.84 6.15
C CYS A 221 27.33 -2.72 7.05
N PRO A 222 26.24 -2.10 6.58
CA PRO A 222 24.93 -2.19 7.23
C PRO A 222 24.36 -3.61 7.21
N GLY A 223 23.28 -3.81 7.96
CA GLY A 223 22.62 -5.10 8.13
C GLY A 223 22.15 -5.77 6.83
N GLY A 224 21.50 -5.02 5.94
CA GLY A 224 20.98 -5.49 4.64
C GLY A 224 22.05 -5.94 3.66
N VAL A 225 23.30 -5.51 3.87
CA VAL A 225 24.46 -5.95 3.07
C VAL A 225 25.20 -7.12 3.72
N ALA A 226 24.92 -7.45 4.99
CA ALA A 226 25.68 -8.42 5.77
C ALA A 226 25.78 -9.82 5.14
N HIS A 227 24.70 -10.35 4.54
CA HIS A 227 24.77 -11.66 3.88
C HIS A 227 25.65 -11.63 2.63
N ARG A 228 25.55 -10.59 1.81
CA ARG A 228 26.41 -10.42 0.63
C ARG A 228 27.87 -10.22 1.02
N ALA A 229 28.13 -9.46 2.09
CA ALA A 229 29.46 -9.27 2.65
C ALA A 229 30.06 -10.57 3.21
N LEU A 230 29.24 -11.41 3.86
CA LEU A 230 29.65 -12.73 4.32
C LEU A 230 29.97 -13.68 3.17
N ASP A 231 29.15 -13.69 2.11
CA ASP A 231 29.43 -14.49 0.91
C ASP A 231 30.70 -14.01 0.19
N ALA A 232 30.94 -12.69 0.14
CA ALA A 232 32.19 -12.14 -0.36
C ALA A 232 33.40 -12.55 0.50
N ALA A 233 33.26 -12.54 1.83
CA ALA A 233 34.28 -13.01 2.75
C ALA A 233 34.63 -14.49 2.53
N ARG A 234 33.62 -15.35 2.29
CA ARG A 234 33.82 -16.77 1.96
C ARG A 234 34.62 -16.94 0.67
N GLN A 235 34.24 -16.25 -0.40
CA GLN A 235 34.95 -16.32 -1.69
C GLN A 235 36.37 -15.74 -1.62
N LEU A 236 36.59 -14.68 -0.85
CA LEU A 236 37.92 -14.12 -0.64
C LEU A 236 38.82 -15.08 0.16
N ARG A 237 38.25 -15.79 1.13
CA ARG A 237 38.97 -16.81 1.90
C ARG A 237 39.43 -17.99 1.04
N GLU A 238 38.60 -18.44 0.10
CA GLU A 238 38.99 -19.45 -0.90
C GLU A 238 40.18 -18.99 -1.76
N ARG A 239 40.35 -17.66 -1.93
CA ARG A 239 41.49 -17.03 -2.59
C ARG A 239 42.66 -16.71 -1.64
N GLY A 240 42.64 -17.26 -0.42
CA GLY A 240 43.68 -17.07 0.59
C GLY A 240 43.70 -15.68 1.23
N ARG A 241 42.57 -14.97 1.24
CA ARG A 241 42.43 -13.64 1.87
C ARG A 241 41.51 -13.71 3.09
N GLY A 242 42.05 -13.40 4.27
CA GLY A 242 41.25 -13.34 5.49
C GLY A 242 40.41 -12.07 5.52
N VAL A 243 39.10 -12.20 5.78
CA VAL A 243 38.20 -11.04 5.93
C VAL A 243 37.60 -11.03 7.33
N ARG A 244 37.65 -9.86 7.96
CA ARG A 244 36.92 -9.55 9.18
C ARG A 244 35.73 -8.68 8.81
N LEU A 245 34.53 -9.12 9.15
CA LEU A 245 33.30 -8.37 8.87
C LEU A 245 32.80 -7.71 10.15
N LEU A 246 32.48 -6.42 10.06
CA LEU A 246 31.95 -5.59 11.14
C LEU A 246 30.58 -5.03 10.72
N VAL A 247 29.52 -5.41 11.42
CA VAL A 247 28.16 -4.97 11.13
C VAL A 247 27.60 -4.26 12.36
N PRO A 248 27.34 -2.95 12.32
CA PRO A 248 26.76 -2.25 13.45
C PRO A 248 25.24 -2.48 13.49
N ALA A 249 24.67 -2.54 14.69
CA ALA A 249 23.22 -2.45 14.88
C ALA A 249 22.70 -1.02 14.65
N ARG A 250 23.50 -0.01 15.01
CA ARG A 250 23.18 1.42 14.91
C ARG A 250 24.06 2.09 13.85
N LEU A 251 23.43 2.68 12.84
CA LEU A 251 24.11 3.41 11.76
C LEU A 251 24.44 4.86 12.13
N TYR A 252 23.62 5.49 12.98
CA TYR A 252 23.83 6.88 13.40
C TYR A 252 23.22 7.19 14.78
N PRO A 253 23.89 8.01 15.61
CA PRO A 253 25.33 8.24 15.60
C PRO A 253 26.10 6.90 15.70
N LEU A 254 27.13 6.76 14.86
CA LEU A 254 28.00 5.59 14.85
C LEU A 254 29.18 5.80 15.80
N ASP A 255 29.37 4.87 16.73
CA ASP A 255 30.58 4.80 17.55
C ASP A 255 31.55 3.77 16.97
N LEU A 256 32.77 4.21 16.67
CA LEU A 256 33.84 3.37 16.14
C LEU A 256 34.80 2.89 17.23
N GLU A 257 34.77 3.46 18.43
CA GLU A 257 35.70 3.13 19.53
C GLU A 257 35.83 1.61 19.76
N PRO A 258 34.74 0.81 19.81
CA PRO A 258 34.84 -0.62 20.09
C PRO A 258 35.54 -1.43 18.99
N VAL A 259 35.59 -0.90 17.77
CA VAL A 259 36.12 -1.59 16.58
C VAL A 259 37.41 -0.98 16.04
N LEU A 260 37.84 0.18 16.52
CA LEU A 260 39.11 0.81 16.11
C LEU A 260 40.31 -0.16 16.17
N PRO A 261 40.52 -0.96 17.24
CA PRO A 261 41.64 -1.90 17.29
C PRO A 261 41.56 -3.02 16.24
N LEU A 262 40.36 -3.31 15.74
CA LEU A 262 40.15 -4.32 14.70
C LEU A 262 40.44 -3.73 13.31
N ILE A 263 40.27 -2.41 13.13
CA ILE A 263 40.48 -1.68 11.88
C ILE A 263 41.97 -1.43 11.63
N THR A 264 42.70 -0.94 12.63
CA THR A 264 44.10 -0.46 12.48
C THR A 264 45.13 -1.54 12.12
N GLY A 265 44.77 -2.82 12.20
CA GLY A 265 45.64 -3.95 11.87
C GLY A 265 45.50 -4.52 10.45
N ALA A 266 44.57 -4.01 9.64
CA ALA A 266 44.20 -4.58 8.35
C ALA A 266 44.94 -3.90 7.17
N ARG A 267 45.28 -4.69 6.14
CA ARG A 267 45.94 -4.18 4.93
C ARG A 267 45.01 -3.29 4.11
N LEU A 268 43.71 -3.59 4.16
CA LEU A 268 42.66 -2.85 3.50
C LEU A 268 41.46 -2.72 4.43
N VAL A 269 40.89 -1.52 4.48
CA VAL A 269 39.59 -1.26 5.10
C VAL A 269 38.61 -0.94 3.98
N ALA A 270 37.48 -1.64 3.95
CA ALA A 270 36.43 -1.43 2.97
C ALA A 270 35.09 -1.17 3.68
N VAL A 271 34.27 -0.30 3.12
CA VAL A 271 32.89 -0.05 3.58
C VAL A 271 31.95 -0.32 2.41
N ALA A 272 30.99 -1.21 2.62
CA ALA A 272 30.02 -1.63 1.61
C ALA A 272 28.59 -1.29 2.05
N GLU A 273 27.83 -0.61 1.20
CA GLU A 273 26.42 -0.31 1.43
C GLU A 273 25.59 -0.47 0.13
N GLU A 274 24.26 -0.58 0.25
CA GLU A 274 23.39 -0.69 -0.92
C GLU A 274 22.88 0.67 -1.43
N SER A 275 23.04 1.75 -0.66
CA SER A 275 22.64 3.10 -1.09
C SER A 275 23.23 3.46 -2.45
N THR A 276 22.45 4.17 -3.28
CA THR A 276 22.94 4.80 -4.51
C THR A 276 24.14 5.68 -4.17
N GLU A 277 25.17 5.65 -5.04
CA GLU A 277 26.37 6.47 -4.92
C GLU A 277 26.07 7.97 -4.67
N GLY A 278 26.98 8.66 -3.98
CA GLY A 278 26.86 10.08 -3.63
C GLY A 278 26.25 10.34 -2.26
N GLY A 279 27.05 10.94 -1.36
CA GLY A 279 26.63 11.35 -0.01
C GLY A 279 26.25 10.17 0.90
N THR A 280 26.95 9.05 0.76
CA THR A 280 26.53 7.76 1.32
C THR A 280 26.93 7.59 2.80
N TRP A 281 26.38 6.58 3.49
CA TRP A 281 26.74 6.29 4.88
C TRP A 281 28.23 5.93 5.01
N GLY A 282 28.72 5.11 4.10
CA GLY A 282 30.11 4.69 4.03
C GLY A 282 31.08 5.85 3.86
N ALA A 283 30.69 6.94 3.18
CA ALA A 283 31.51 8.14 3.10
C ALA A 283 31.69 8.82 4.47
N ASP A 284 30.64 8.90 5.31
CA ASP A 284 30.74 9.40 6.69
C ASP A 284 31.60 8.47 7.55
N VAL A 285 31.42 7.15 7.42
CA VAL A 285 32.23 6.14 8.12
C VAL A 285 33.70 6.27 7.75
N ALA A 286 34.03 6.36 6.47
CA ALA A 286 35.40 6.53 6.01
C ALA A 286 36.01 7.83 6.53
N ALA A 287 35.28 8.94 6.49
CA ALA A 287 35.74 10.22 7.04
C ALA A 287 36.05 10.12 8.55
N ARG A 288 35.22 9.41 9.33
CA ARG A 288 35.46 9.17 10.75
C ARG A 288 36.69 8.27 10.99
N ILE A 289 36.83 7.19 10.22
CA ILE A 289 38.00 6.31 10.29
C ILE A 289 39.27 7.08 9.94
N HIS A 290 39.26 7.89 8.87
CA HIS A 290 40.40 8.75 8.54
C HIS A 290 40.72 9.71 9.68
N ARG A 291 39.72 10.36 10.27
CA ARG A 291 39.96 11.28 11.41
C ARG A 291 40.57 10.58 12.62
N LEU A 292 40.16 9.36 12.94
CA LEU A 292 40.56 8.65 14.14
C LEU A 292 41.83 7.81 13.95
N ALA A 293 42.08 7.29 12.76
CA ALA A 293 43.07 6.24 12.51
C ALA A 293 43.96 6.45 11.26
N TRP A 294 44.02 7.69 10.70
CA TRP A 294 44.79 7.96 9.47
C TRP A 294 46.21 7.40 9.47
N ARG A 295 46.91 7.50 10.60
CA ARG A 295 48.31 7.08 10.73
C ARG A 295 48.50 5.56 10.73
N GLU A 296 47.47 4.79 11.08
CA GLU A 296 47.53 3.34 11.10
C GLU A 296 47.03 2.70 9.79
N LEU A 297 46.39 3.46 8.90
CA LEU A 297 45.87 2.92 7.64
C LEU A 297 46.98 2.66 6.62
N HIS A 298 46.95 1.47 6.02
CA HIS A 298 47.87 1.07 4.95
C HIS A 298 47.46 1.56 3.55
N ALA A 299 46.19 1.91 3.36
CA ALA A 299 45.62 2.42 2.12
C ALA A 299 44.39 3.29 2.44
N PRO A 300 43.93 4.14 1.49
CA PRO A 300 42.63 4.80 1.61
C PRO A 300 41.51 3.77 1.82
N VAL A 301 40.47 4.17 2.56
CA VAL A 301 39.29 3.31 2.79
C VAL A 301 38.59 3.12 1.46
N LEU A 302 38.37 1.86 1.07
CA LEU A 302 37.63 1.50 -0.14
C LEU A 302 36.13 1.65 0.11
N LEU A 303 35.46 2.46 -0.70
CA LEU A 303 34.01 2.65 -0.64
C LEU A 303 33.33 1.83 -1.74
N LEU A 304 32.30 1.08 -1.38
CA LEU A 304 31.50 0.25 -2.27
C LEU A 304 30.02 0.58 -2.06
N SER A 305 29.34 0.95 -3.13
CA SER A 305 27.93 1.34 -3.15
C SER A 305 27.24 0.79 -4.40
N SER A 306 25.91 0.89 -4.45
CA SER A 306 25.18 0.68 -5.70
C SER A 306 25.49 1.81 -6.69
N ALA A 307 25.37 1.52 -7.98
CA ALA A 307 25.64 2.48 -9.05
C ALA A 307 24.74 3.72 -8.95
N ASP A 308 25.22 4.87 -9.43
CA ASP A 308 24.44 6.11 -9.60
C ASP A 308 23.37 5.94 -10.69
N SER A 309 22.32 5.20 -10.36
CA SER A 309 21.22 4.88 -11.26
C SER A 309 19.95 4.60 -10.46
N VAL A 310 18.82 4.78 -11.13
CA VAL A 310 17.52 4.27 -10.69
C VAL A 310 17.57 2.73 -10.67
N VAL A 311 16.97 2.10 -9.66
CA VAL A 311 16.87 0.64 -9.55
C VAL A 311 15.81 0.12 -10.53
N PRO A 312 16.18 -0.63 -11.57
CA PRO A 312 15.25 -1.11 -12.58
C PRO A 312 14.50 -2.37 -12.12
N THR A 313 13.33 -2.63 -12.70
CA THR A 313 12.53 -3.83 -12.39
C THR A 313 13.11 -5.11 -13.02
N ALA A 314 13.76 -5.01 -14.18
CA ALA A 314 14.29 -6.17 -14.89
C ALA A 314 15.49 -6.77 -14.12
N PRO A 315 15.46 -8.06 -13.73
CA PRO A 315 16.46 -8.63 -12.81
C PRO A 315 17.92 -8.50 -13.27
N HIS A 316 18.16 -8.67 -14.57
CA HIS A 316 19.50 -8.56 -15.16
C HIS A 316 20.04 -7.13 -15.17
N LEU A 317 19.17 -6.11 -15.15
CA LEU A 317 19.56 -4.71 -14.99
C LEU A 317 19.67 -4.35 -13.51
N GLU A 318 18.78 -4.88 -12.65
CA GLU A 318 18.82 -4.65 -11.20
C GLU A 318 20.17 -5.12 -10.63
N ALA A 319 20.63 -6.30 -11.05
CA ALA A 319 21.93 -6.86 -10.68
C ALA A 319 23.14 -6.03 -11.16
N GLN A 320 22.97 -5.19 -12.19
CA GLN A 320 24.03 -4.28 -12.64
C GLN A 320 24.08 -3.00 -11.80
N VAL A 321 22.94 -2.58 -11.24
CA VAL A 321 22.82 -1.38 -10.41
C VAL A 321 23.17 -1.67 -8.96
N LEU A 322 22.57 -2.71 -8.36
CA LEU A 322 22.74 -3.02 -6.95
C LEU A 322 24.11 -3.61 -6.66
N LEU A 323 24.67 -3.26 -5.50
CA LEU A 323 25.93 -3.82 -5.03
C LEU A 323 25.82 -5.34 -4.81
N GLY A 324 26.48 -6.13 -5.64
CA GLY A 324 26.51 -7.59 -5.54
C GLY A 324 27.79 -8.15 -4.92
N VAL A 325 27.77 -9.46 -4.61
CA VAL A 325 28.92 -10.21 -4.07
C VAL A 325 30.13 -10.10 -5.01
N ARG A 326 29.90 -10.22 -6.32
CA ARG A 326 30.96 -10.13 -7.32
C ARG A 326 31.68 -8.79 -7.28
N GLN A 327 30.93 -7.69 -7.24
CA GLN A 327 31.50 -6.34 -7.15
C GLN A 327 32.37 -6.18 -5.89
N ILE A 328 31.92 -6.68 -4.74
CA ILE A 328 32.69 -6.62 -3.49
C ILE A 328 34.00 -7.41 -3.62
N VAL A 329 33.93 -8.65 -4.09
CA VAL A 329 35.10 -9.53 -4.24
C VAL A 329 36.11 -8.96 -5.24
N ASP A 330 35.65 -8.50 -6.39
CA ASP A 330 36.50 -7.97 -7.45
C ASP A 330 37.21 -6.68 -7.00
N ALA A 331 36.48 -5.74 -6.39
CA ALA A 331 37.04 -4.48 -5.91
C ALA A 331 38.06 -4.70 -4.79
N VAL A 332 37.78 -5.59 -3.84
CA VAL A 332 38.73 -5.95 -2.77
C VAL A 332 39.96 -6.65 -3.34
N THR A 333 39.78 -7.57 -4.29
CA THR A 333 40.89 -8.27 -4.95
C THR A 333 41.80 -7.28 -5.70
N GLN A 334 41.20 -6.34 -6.43
CA GLN A 334 41.92 -5.30 -7.16
C GLN A 334 42.68 -4.36 -6.21
N ALA A 335 42.05 -3.93 -5.11
CA ALA A 335 42.67 -3.04 -4.13
C ALA A 335 43.83 -3.70 -3.36
N LEU A 336 43.83 -5.03 -3.23
CA LEU A 336 44.93 -5.80 -2.63
C LEU A 336 46.02 -6.20 -3.63
N ALA A 337 45.82 -5.97 -4.93
CA ALA A 337 46.83 -6.29 -5.93
C ALA A 337 48.10 -5.44 -5.70
N PRO A 338 49.30 -6.00 -5.88
CA PRO A 338 50.54 -5.25 -5.77
C PRO A 338 50.55 -4.10 -6.79
N ASP A 339 50.99 -2.91 -6.33
CA ASP A 339 51.01 -1.63 -7.05
C ASP A 339 51.76 -1.75 -8.39
N THR A 340 51.07 -2.16 -9.44
CA THR A 340 51.54 -2.08 -10.82
C THR A 340 51.04 -0.76 -11.37
N ARG A 341 51.63 0.35 -10.91
CA ARG A 341 51.28 1.68 -11.44
C ARG A 341 51.40 1.68 -12.97
N PRO A 342 50.30 1.86 -13.73
CA PRO A 342 50.40 2.18 -15.13
C PRO A 342 50.80 3.66 -15.23
N ALA A 343 51.78 3.96 -16.07
CA ALA A 343 52.23 5.32 -16.33
C ALA A 343 51.11 6.15 -17.01
N GLY A 344 50.51 7.08 -16.27
CA GLY A 344 49.81 8.28 -16.77
C GLY A 344 48.59 8.06 -17.69
N PRO A 345 47.62 9.01 -17.73
CA PRO A 345 46.48 8.89 -18.62
C PRO A 345 46.90 9.20 -20.05
N ALA A 346 47.09 8.16 -20.88
CA ALA A 346 47.07 8.34 -22.33
C ALA A 346 45.62 8.63 -22.76
N ALA A 347 45.47 9.68 -23.57
CA ALA A 347 44.22 10.23 -24.04
C ALA A 347 43.25 9.18 -24.60
N ARG A 348 41.96 9.35 -24.28
CA ARG A 348 40.83 8.66 -24.93
C ARG A 348 40.97 8.81 -26.45
N GLN A 349 41.36 7.73 -27.13
CA GLN A 349 41.13 7.58 -28.56
C GLN A 349 39.70 7.10 -28.75
N THR A 350 38.89 7.96 -29.35
CA THR A 350 37.63 7.60 -29.99
C THR A 350 37.93 6.64 -31.15
N ALA A 351 37.15 5.56 -31.23
CA ALA A 351 37.15 4.64 -32.37
C ALA A 351 35.75 4.62 -33.02
N PRO A 352 35.66 4.31 -34.32
CA PRO A 352 34.67 4.90 -35.22
C PRO A 352 33.44 4.03 -35.48
N ASP A 353 32.39 4.68 -35.99
CA ASP A 353 31.26 4.09 -36.69
C ASP A 353 31.72 3.11 -37.78
N THR A 354 31.22 1.88 -37.74
CA THR A 354 31.11 1.03 -38.93
C THR A 354 29.85 0.17 -38.85
N ARG A 355 28.88 0.50 -39.72
CA ARG A 355 27.87 -0.45 -40.22
C ARG A 355 28.57 -1.43 -41.15
N THR A 356 28.42 -2.74 -40.93
CA THR A 356 28.34 -3.71 -42.05
C THR A 356 27.73 -5.05 -41.64
N ALA A 357 27.11 -5.65 -42.66
CA ALA A 357 26.29 -6.84 -42.73
C ALA A 357 26.84 -8.16 -42.15
N ALA A 358 25.89 -9.06 -41.93
CA ALA A 358 25.99 -10.45 -41.49
C ALA A 358 26.88 -11.35 -42.37
N PRO A 359 27.21 -12.54 -41.84
CA PRO A 359 27.20 -13.76 -42.64
C PRO A 359 26.35 -14.88 -42.02
N ASP A 360 25.65 -15.60 -42.91
CA ASP A 360 24.99 -16.87 -42.67
C ASP A 360 25.97 -17.95 -42.19
N THR A 361 25.52 -18.81 -41.28
CA THR A 361 25.93 -20.21 -41.27
C THR A 361 24.84 -21.08 -40.65
N GLN A 362 24.32 -21.99 -41.47
CA GLN A 362 23.36 -23.03 -41.12
C GLN A 362 23.87 -23.92 -40.00
N ALA A 363 23.03 -24.16 -38.99
CA ALA A 363 23.16 -25.25 -38.04
C ALA A 363 22.03 -26.27 -38.28
N ALA A 364 22.41 -27.54 -38.28
CA ALA A 364 21.57 -28.69 -38.55
C ALA A 364 20.50 -28.93 -37.47
N GLU A 365 19.32 -29.38 -37.90
CA GLU A 365 18.25 -29.91 -37.05
C GLU A 365 18.65 -31.26 -36.42
N PRO A 366 18.08 -31.56 -35.24
CA PRO A 366 17.59 -32.91 -34.99
C PRO A 366 16.10 -32.95 -34.61
N ASP A 367 15.37 -33.67 -35.46
CA ASP A 367 14.41 -34.74 -35.15
C ASP A 367 13.19 -34.44 -34.26
N THR A 368 12.09 -34.07 -34.93
CA THR A 368 10.73 -34.06 -34.38
C THR A 368 10.06 -35.42 -34.54
N ARG A 369 9.59 -36.03 -33.44
CA ARG A 369 8.25 -36.64 -33.34
C ARG A 369 7.87 -37.01 -31.90
N ALA A 370 6.64 -36.61 -31.55
CA ALA A 370 5.84 -36.92 -30.37
C ALA A 370 6.10 -36.13 -29.07
N ALA A 371 6.28 -34.82 -29.13
CA ALA A 371 6.09 -33.94 -27.98
C ALA A 371 4.74 -33.21 -28.13
N GLY A 372 3.86 -33.31 -27.14
CA GLY A 372 2.64 -32.49 -27.08
C GLY A 372 3.00 -31.00 -26.99
N VAL A 373 2.11 -30.12 -27.45
CA VAL A 373 2.29 -28.67 -27.28
C VAL A 373 2.05 -28.33 -25.81
N PRO A 374 3.05 -27.77 -25.11
CA PRO A 374 2.91 -27.46 -23.70
C PRO A 374 1.97 -26.26 -23.47
N VAL A 375 0.98 -26.42 -22.60
CA VAL A 375 0.16 -25.33 -22.05
C VAL A 375 0.77 -24.91 -20.71
N ALA A 376 1.48 -23.79 -20.70
CA ALA A 376 2.04 -23.19 -19.48
C ALA A 376 1.10 -22.10 -18.94
N VAL A 377 1.14 -21.88 -17.62
CA VAL A 377 0.37 -20.81 -16.97
C VAL A 377 0.88 -19.45 -17.46
N PRO A 378 0.08 -18.65 -18.20
CA PRO A 378 0.50 -17.32 -18.65
C PRO A 378 0.47 -16.34 -17.49
N LYS A 379 1.22 -15.24 -17.59
CA LYS A 379 1.14 -14.15 -16.59
C LYS A 379 -0.11 -13.31 -16.88
N LEU A 380 -1.19 -13.52 -16.11
CA LEU A 380 -2.49 -12.86 -16.28
C LEU A 380 -2.54 -11.49 -15.60
N ASN A 381 -1.82 -11.32 -14.49
CA ASN A 381 -1.67 -10.01 -13.86
C ASN A 381 -0.30 -9.83 -13.22
N ASN A 382 0.04 -8.56 -12.96
CA ASN A 382 1.38 -8.16 -12.50
C ASN A 382 1.69 -8.59 -11.04
N ASN A 383 0.67 -8.83 -10.21
CA ASN A 383 0.85 -8.96 -8.77
C ASN A 383 1.03 -10.43 -8.33
N ASP A 384 0.48 -11.39 -9.07
CA ASP A 384 0.38 -12.77 -8.61
C ASP A 384 1.50 -13.65 -9.13
N THR A 385 2.10 -14.45 -8.27
CA THR A 385 3.14 -15.42 -8.66
C THR A 385 2.60 -16.84 -8.88
N ALA A 386 1.34 -17.08 -8.50
CA ALA A 386 0.64 -18.33 -8.69
C ALA A 386 -0.88 -18.06 -8.77
N TYR A 387 -1.63 -18.99 -9.35
CA TYR A 387 -3.10 -18.94 -9.46
C TYR A 387 -3.71 -20.23 -8.94
N LEU A 388 -4.93 -20.17 -8.40
CA LEU A 388 -5.67 -21.37 -8.00
C LEU A 388 -6.43 -21.91 -9.22
N VAL A 389 -6.19 -23.17 -9.59
CA VAL A 389 -6.96 -23.84 -10.67
C VAL A 389 -8.37 -24.13 -10.17
N LEU A 390 -9.40 -23.55 -10.78
CA LEU A 390 -10.79 -23.68 -10.34
C LEU A 390 -11.51 -24.85 -11.03
N ASP A 391 -11.66 -24.79 -12.34
CA ASP A 391 -12.37 -25.80 -13.10
C ASP A 391 -11.83 -25.96 -14.54
N TRP A 392 -11.86 -27.19 -15.04
CA TRP A 392 -11.44 -27.52 -16.41
C TRP A 392 -12.65 -27.54 -17.34
N GLN A 393 -12.61 -26.73 -18.38
CA GLN A 393 -13.69 -26.58 -19.35
C GLN A 393 -13.66 -27.65 -20.46
N ALA A 394 -12.63 -28.51 -20.47
CA ALA A 394 -12.50 -29.65 -21.36
C ALA A 394 -11.99 -30.89 -20.60
N GLU A 395 -12.54 -32.06 -20.93
CA GLU A 395 -12.18 -33.33 -20.30
C GLU A 395 -10.79 -33.83 -20.74
N ASP A 396 -10.10 -34.56 -19.85
CA ASP A 396 -8.84 -35.23 -20.18
C ASP A 396 -9.04 -36.21 -21.36
N GLY A 397 -8.33 -35.99 -22.46
CA GLY A 397 -8.46 -36.73 -23.71
C GLY A 397 -9.43 -36.13 -24.74
N GLN A 398 -10.11 -35.01 -24.43
CA GLN A 398 -11.00 -34.31 -25.36
C GLN A 398 -10.20 -33.53 -26.42
N TYR A 399 -10.72 -33.48 -27.66
CA TYR A 399 -10.16 -32.61 -28.70
C TYR A 399 -10.64 -31.17 -28.50
N VAL A 400 -9.71 -30.22 -28.46
CA VAL A 400 -9.94 -28.78 -28.28
C VAL A 400 -9.37 -27.99 -29.45
N GLU A 401 -10.08 -26.98 -29.91
CA GLU A 401 -9.63 -26.07 -30.97
C GLU A 401 -8.78 -24.93 -30.40
N GLN A 402 -7.87 -24.38 -31.19
CA GLN A 402 -7.03 -23.25 -30.78
C GLN A 402 -7.90 -22.04 -30.43
N GLY A 403 -7.62 -21.40 -29.28
CA GLY A 403 -8.41 -20.29 -28.75
C GLY A 403 -9.67 -20.69 -27.98
N ALA A 404 -9.97 -21.99 -27.84
CA ALA A 404 -11.04 -22.45 -26.97
C ALA A 404 -10.61 -22.37 -25.49
N PRO A 405 -11.52 -22.01 -24.56
CA PRO A 405 -11.20 -21.98 -23.13
C PRO A 405 -10.89 -23.39 -22.61
N LEU A 406 -9.81 -23.52 -21.82
CA LEU A 406 -9.37 -24.80 -21.26
C LEU A 406 -9.61 -24.90 -19.76
N VAL A 407 -9.28 -23.86 -19.01
CA VAL A 407 -9.28 -23.90 -17.54
C VAL A 407 -9.48 -22.50 -16.97
N GLU A 408 -10.31 -22.42 -15.93
CA GLU A 408 -10.49 -21.20 -15.14
C GLU A 408 -9.49 -21.16 -13.99
N VAL A 409 -8.89 -20.00 -13.77
CA VAL A 409 -7.97 -19.78 -12.67
C VAL A 409 -8.37 -18.55 -11.86
N GLU A 410 -8.32 -18.67 -10.53
CA GLU A 410 -8.54 -17.56 -9.62
C GLU A 410 -7.24 -16.78 -9.43
N THR A 411 -7.30 -15.49 -9.72
CA THR A 411 -6.24 -14.54 -9.44
C THR A 411 -6.62 -13.66 -8.24
N SER A 412 -5.70 -12.88 -7.69
CA SER A 412 -5.99 -11.94 -6.58
C SER A 412 -6.97 -10.81 -6.95
N LYS A 413 -7.36 -10.71 -8.23
CA LYS A 413 -8.20 -9.62 -8.76
C LYS A 413 -9.49 -10.10 -9.42
N ALA A 414 -9.45 -11.23 -10.12
CA ALA A 414 -10.56 -11.78 -10.89
C ALA A 414 -10.34 -13.26 -11.20
N VAL A 415 -11.41 -13.96 -11.59
CA VAL A 415 -11.31 -15.27 -12.25
C VAL A 415 -11.06 -15.02 -13.73
N GLU A 416 -10.07 -15.70 -14.29
CA GLU A 416 -9.69 -15.56 -15.70
C GLU A 416 -9.54 -16.93 -16.38
N GLU A 417 -9.82 -16.98 -17.67
CA GLU A 417 -9.79 -18.21 -18.48
C GLU A 417 -8.47 -18.32 -19.24
N ILE A 418 -7.87 -19.52 -19.23
CA ILE A 418 -6.70 -19.83 -20.05
C ILE A 418 -7.16 -20.58 -21.30
N GLU A 419 -6.87 -20.00 -22.47
CA GLU A 419 -7.24 -20.55 -23.78
C GLU A 419 -6.20 -21.53 -24.35
N ALA A 420 -6.64 -22.41 -25.25
CA ALA A 420 -5.81 -23.40 -25.91
C ALA A 420 -4.81 -22.74 -26.89
N PRO A 421 -3.49 -22.91 -26.70
CA PRO A 421 -2.49 -22.30 -27.58
C PRO A 421 -2.40 -22.97 -28.96
N ALA A 422 -2.96 -24.17 -29.11
CA ALA A 422 -3.02 -24.93 -30.37
C ALA A 422 -4.27 -25.82 -30.38
N SER A 423 -4.62 -26.41 -31.53
CA SER A 423 -5.68 -27.44 -31.58
C SER A 423 -5.07 -28.82 -31.31
N GLY A 424 -5.71 -29.65 -30.47
CA GLY A 424 -5.20 -30.97 -30.13
C GLY A 424 -6.01 -31.71 -29.07
N TYR A 425 -5.60 -32.93 -28.73
CA TYR A 425 -6.18 -33.72 -27.64
C TYR A 425 -5.54 -33.35 -26.31
N LEU A 426 -6.36 -32.90 -25.36
CA LEU A 426 -5.95 -32.39 -24.05
C LEU A 426 -5.45 -33.51 -23.14
N ARG A 427 -4.34 -33.25 -22.43
CA ARG A 427 -3.90 -34.02 -21.27
C ARG A 427 -3.71 -33.11 -20.06
N VAL A 428 -4.51 -33.31 -19.02
CA VAL A 428 -4.47 -32.49 -17.81
C VAL A 428 -3.34 -32.97 -16.87
N HIS A 429 -2.49 -32.05 -16.43
CA HIS A 429 -1.40 -32.35 -15.48
C HIS A 429 -1.63 -31.73 -14.09
N ALA A 430 -2.43 -30.66 -14.00
CA ALA A 430 -2.78 -30.00 -12.75
C ALA A 430 -4.29 -30.12 -12.47
N PRO A 431 -4.71 -30.89 -11.43
CA PRO A 431 -6.12 -31.02 -11.08
C PRO A 431 -6.68 -29.71 -10.46
N ALA A 432 -8.00 -29.53 -10.54
CA ALA A 432 -8.70 -28.45 -9.86
C ALA A 432 -8.42 -28.43 -8.34
N GLY A 433 -8.32 -27.24 -7.76
CA GLY A 433 -8.01 -26.98 -6.36
C GLY A 433 -6.51 -26.87 -6.02
N VAL A 434 -5.63 -26.92 -7.02
CA VAL A 434 -4.17 -26.76 -6.83
C VAL A 434 -3.73 -25.34 -7.21
N GLU A 435 -2.88 -24.75 -6.38
CA GLU A 435 -2.22 -23.48 -6.66
C GLU A 435 -1.00 -23.74 -7.56
N ILE A 436 -0.95 -23.12 -8.74
CA ILE A 436 0.08 -23.36 -9.75
C ILE A 436 0.83 -22.07 -10.10
N GLY A 437 2.15 -22.14 -10.17
CA GLY A 437 3.01 -20.98 -10.41
C GLY A 437 2.93 -20.46 -11.85
N VAL A 438 3.12 -19.15 -12.03
CA VAL A 438 3.21 -18.57 -13.38
C VAL A 438 4.41 -19.14 -14.13
N GLY A 439 4.18 -19.64 -15.34
CA GLY A 439 5.17 -20.35 -16.16
C GLY A 439 5.30 -21.85 -15.87
N GLU A 440 4.60 -22.37 -14.86
CA GLU A 440 4.51 -23.81 -14.62
C GLU A 440 3.49 -24.49 -15.55
N PHE A 441 3.47 -25.82 -15.51
CA PHE A 441 2.89 -26.64 -16.55
C PHE A 441 1.48 -27.14 -16.24
N LEU A 442 0.47 -26.69 -17.00
CA LEU A 442 -0.94 -27.03 -16.78
C LEU A 442 -1.38 -28.32 -17.49
N ALA A 443 -1.04 -28.44 -18.79
CA ALA A 443 -1.52 -29.50 -19.66
C ALA A 443 -0.68 -29.65 -20.94
N GLU A 444 -0.85 -30.77 -21.66
CA GLU A 444 -0.29 -31.00 -23.00
C GLU A 444 -1.41 -31.15 -24.05
N LEU A 445 -1.19 -30.64 -25.26
CA LEU A 445 -2.06 -30.87 -26.41
C LEU A 445 -1.37 -31.77 -27.44
N PHE A 446 -1.95 -32.94 -27.70
CA PHE A 446 -1.39 -33.94 -28.64
C PHE A 446 -2.11 -33.95 -29.99
N THR A 447 -1.40 -34.33 -31.05
CA THR A 447 -1.98 -34.47 -32.39
C THR A 447 -2.80 -35.75 -32.59
N ALA A 448 -2.76 -36.68 -31.63
CA ALA A 448 -3.56 -37.91 -31.59
C ALA A 448 -4.01 -38.20 -30.13
N PRO A 449 -5.12 -38.94 -29.91
CA PRO A 449 -5.63 -39.22 -28.56
C PRO A 449 -4.58 -39.98 -27.74
N PRO A 450 -4.20 -39.49 -26.55
CA PRO A 450 -3.15 -40.13 -25.80
C PRO A 450 -3.70 -41.31 -24.97
N GLY A 451 -2.99 -42.44 -24.93
CA GLY A 451 -3.46 -43.69 -24.29
C GLY A 451 -3.63 -43.61 -22.76
N PRO A 452 -4.36 -44.55 -22.13
CA PRO A 452 -4.78 -44.45 -20.72
C PRO A 452 -3.62 -44.58 -19.71
N ALA A 453 -3.68 -43.79 -18.63
CA ALA A 453 -2.67 -43.73 -17.57
C ALA A 453 -2.73 -44.92 -16.58
N SER A 454 -1.58 -45.34 -16.04
CA SER A 454 -1.47 -46.39 -15.02
C SER A 454 -1.81 -45.87 -13.60
N ALA A 455 -2.67 -46.58 -12.87
CA ALA A 455 -3.20 -46.19 -11.57
C ALA A 455 -2.20 -46.28 -10.38
N PRO A 456 -2.29 -45.39 -9.36
CA PRO A 456 -1.65 -45.55 -8.05
C PRO A 456 -2.43 -46.50 -7.10
N PRO A 457 -1.82 -47.01 -6.01
CA PRO A 457 -2.40 -48.04 -5.15
C PRO A 457 -3.53 -47.52 -4.24
N PRO A 458 -4.43 -48.39 -3.73
CA PRO A 458 -5.71 -47.98 -3.16
C PRO A 458 -5.56 -47.44 -1.73
N GLY A 459 -6.09 -46.24 -1.50
CA GLY A 459 -6.49 -45.75 -0.18
C GLY A 459 -7.82 -46.37 0.27
N PRO A 460 -8.15 -46.33 1.57
CA PRO A 460 -9.26 -47.08 2.14
C PRO A 460 -10.63 -46.60 1.64
N SER A 461 -11.53 -47.56 1.39
CA SER A 461 -12.90 -47.35 0.93
C SER A 461 -13.82 -46.76 2.02
N PRO A 462 -14.85 -45.96 1.67
CA PRO A 462 -15.74 -45.31 2.61
C PRO A 462 -16.73 -46.32 3.20
N ALA A 463 -16.88 -46.31 4.51
CA ALA A 463 -17.99 -46.97 5.19
C ALA A 463 -18.99 -45.91 5.68
N ALA A 464 -20.23 -46.10 5.25
CA ALA A 464 -21.48 -45.68 5.86
C ALA A 464 -21.71 -44.18 6.10
N ALA A 465 -22.61 -43.65 5.27
CA ALA A 465 -23.39 -42.46 5.55
C ALA A 465 -24.03 -42.53 6.95
N ALA A 466 -23.77 -41.50 7.75
CA ALA A 466 -24.66 -41.04 8.79
C ALA A 466 -25.12 -39.63 8.38
N GLU A 467 -26.44 -39.44 8.33
CA GLU A 467 -27.08 -38.13 8.23
C GLU A 467 -26.50 -37.19 9.29
N GLU A 468 -25.85 -36.11 8.87
CA GLU A 468 -25.54 -34.99 9.75
C GLU A 468 -26.29 -33.75 9.25
N ALA A 469 -27.00 -33.14 10.19
CA ALA A 469 -28.04 -32.17 9.99
C ALA A 469 -27.54 -30.86 9.34
N VAL A 470 -28.44 -30.25 8.59
CA VAL A 470 -28.36 -28.86 8.11
C VAL A 470 -27.91 -27.94 9.26
N PRO A 471 -26.77 -27.24 9.16
CA PRO A 471 -26.39 -26.26 10.17
C PRO A 471 -27.41 -25.12 10.14
N PRO A 472 -27.90 -24.65 11.31
CA PRO A 472 -28.86 -23.57 11.34
C PRO A 472 -28.22 -22.28 10.81
N VAL A 473 -29.11 -21.49 10.21
CA VAL A 473 -28.92 -20.10 9.78
C VAL A 473 -27.99 -19.33 10.71
N ALA A 474 -27.07 -18.59 10.07
CA ALA A 474 -26.08 -17.71 10.66
C ALA A 474 -26.54 -17.08 11.99
N ALA A 475 -25.74 -17.30 13.02
CA ALA A 475 -25.86 -16.59 14.28
C ALA A 475 -25.69 -15.08 14.02
N GLU A 476 -26.63 -14.29 14.52
CA GLU A 476 -26.47 -12.84 14.69
C GLU A 476 -25.08 -12.57 15.31
N GLU A 477 -24.30 -11.70 14.66
CA GLU A 477 -23.04 -11.18 15.20
C GLU A 477 -23.27 -10.71 16.64
N ALA A 478 -22.55 -11.30 17.58
CA ALA A 478 -22.63 -10.91 18.98
C ALA A 478 -22.16 -9.45 19.13
N VAL A 479 -23.08 -8.57 19.49
CA VAL A 479 -22.79 -7.17 19.82
C VAL A 479 -21.73 -7.14 20.93
N PRO A 480 -20.57 -6.49 20.75
CA PRO A 480 -19.55 -6.43 21.78
C PRO A 480 -20.12 -5.78 23.05
N ALA A 481 -19.81 -6.36 24.21
CA ALA A 481 -20.32 -5.89 25.50
C ALA A 481 -19.97 -4.41 25.72
N ALA A 482 -20.98 -3.60 26.04
CA ALA A 482 -20.81 -2.16 26.23
C ALA A 482 -19.75 -1.85 27.30
N ARG A 483 -18.73 -1.06 26.91
CA ARG A 483 -17.67 -0.58 27.82
C ARG A 483 -18.31 0.33 28.88
N ALA A 484 -18.19 -0.03 30.16
CA ALA A 484 -18.77 0.76 31.25
C ALA A 484 -18.16 2.17 31.29
N ALA A 485 -19.00 3.20 31.31
CA ALA A 485 -18.54 4.59 31.43
C ALA A 485 -17.95 4.84 32.83
N GLY A 486 -16.76 5.42 32.89
CA GLY A 486 -16.11 5.79 34.16
C GLY A 486 -16.89 6.86 34.94
N PRO A 487 -16.74 6.92 36.28
CA PRO A 487 -17.49 7.85 37.12
C PRO A 487 -17.22 9.32 36.73
N GLY A 488 -18.29 10.12 36.64
CA GLY A 488 -18.23 11.54 36.29
C GLY A 488 -18.29 11.86 34.79
N ARG A 489 -18.37 10.85 33.90
CA ARG A 489 -18.53 11.08 32.46
C ARG A 489 -20.00 11.31 32.09
N ARG A 490 -20.26 12.31 31.24
CA ARG A 490 -21.57 12.52 30.62
C ARG A 490 -21.76 11.49 29.51
N ILE A 491 -22.85 10.73 29.57
CA ILE A 491 -23.21 9.71 28.57
C ILE A 491 -24.33 10.28 27.71
N HIS A 492 -24.14 10.27 26.39
CA HIS A 492 -25.22 10.50 25.42
C HIS A 492 -25.62 9.15 24.85
N VAL A 493 -26.87 8.75 25.08
CA VAL A 493 -27.43 7.52 24.52
C VAL A 493 -28.04 7.89 23.18
N LEU A 494 -27.59 7.21 22.12
CA LEU A 494 -28.16 7.39 20.79
C LEU A 494 -29.65 7.01 20.81
N ASP A 495 -30.50 7.88 20.30
CA ASP A 495 -31.91 7.56 20.12
C ASP A 495 -32.13 6.58 18.95
N ARG A 496 -33.38 6.14 18.75
CA ARG A 496 -33.72 5.16 17.70
C ARG A 496 -33.41 5.65 16.29
N VAL A 497 -33.55 6.95 16.03
CA VAL A 497 -33.30 7.54 14.71
C VAL A 497 -31.80 7.57 14.43
N GLN A 498 -31.00 7.97 15.44
CA GLN A 498 -29.54 7.94 15.37
C GLN A 498 -29.00 6.51 15.21
N GLN A 499 -29.59 5.53 15.90
CA GLN A 499 -29.23 4.11 15.74
C GLN A 499 -29.54 3.59 14.33
N GLY A 500 -30.71 3.94 13.77
CA GLY A 500 -31.08 3.59 12.40
C GLY A 500 -30.13 4.21 11.37
N THR A 501 -29.80 5.49 11.53
CA THR A 501 -28.81 6.19 10.70
C THR A 501 -27.45 5.50 10.77
N ALA A 502 -26.98 5.14 11.96
CA ALA A 502 -25.72 4.43 12.15
C ALA A 502 -25.71 3.06 11.45
N ALA A 503 -26.83 2.33 11.47
CA ALA A 503 -26.95 1.05 10.78
C ALA A 503 -26.88 1.21 9.25
N VAL A 504 -27.59 2.19 8.68
CA VAL A 504 -27.56 2.48 7.24
C VAL A 504 -26.16 2.90 6.79
N VAL A 505 -25.54 3.84 7.51
CA VAL A 505 -24.18 4.32 7.22
C VAL A 505 -23.16 3.19 7.33
N SER A 506 -23.24 2.38 8.38
CA SER A 506 -22.33 1.23 8.58
C SER A 506 -22.47 0.22 7.44
N ARG A 507 -23.70 -0.03 6.97
CA ARG A 507 -23.95 -0.90 5.83
C ARG A 507 -23.39 -0.30 4.55
N ALA A 508 -23.68 0.97 4.25
CA ALA A 508 -23.17 1.64 3.07
C ALA A 508 -21.63 1.59 2.96
N HIS A 509 -20.91 1.81 4.08
CA HIS A 509 -19.45 1.70 4.11
C HIS A 509 -18.91 0.29 3.87
N ARG A 510 -19.69 -0.75 4.19
CA ARG A 510 -19.31 -2.15 3.95
C ARG A 510 -19.63 -2.57 2.52
N GLU A 511 -20.80 -2.19 2.03
CA GLU A 511 -21.39 -2.73 0.80
C GLU A 511 -21.06 -1.91 -0.45
N VAL A 512 -20.78 -0.60 -0.33
CA VAL A 512 -20.58 0.29 -1.47
C VAL A 512 -19.10 0.68 -1.62
N PRO A 513 -18.39 0.20 -2.66
CA PRO A 513 -17.06 0.69 -3.02
C PRO A 513 -17.19 2.08 -3.67
N ALA A 514 -17.43 3.09 -2.83
CA ALA A 514 -17.75 4.44 -3.28
C ALA A 514 -16.52 5.17 -3.84
N ALA A 515 -16.67 5.72 -5.05
CA ALA A 515 -15.78 6.73 -5.60
C ALA A 515 -16.46 8.11 -5.61
N PHE A 516 -15.69 9.16 -5.82
CA PHE A 516 -16.19 10.54 -5.74
C PHE A 516 -15.64 11.41 -6.86
N SER A 517 -16.46 12.32 -7.37
CA SER A 517 -16.08 13.35 -8.34
C SER A 517 -16.85 14.63 -8.04
N ALA A 518 -16.28 15.79 -8.37
CA ALA A 518 -16.92 17.07 -8.13
C ALA A 518 -16.63 18.08 -9.25
N VAL A 519 -17.57 19.00 -9.46
CA VAL A 519 -17.47 20.11 -10.41
C VAL A 519 -17.90 21.41 -9.73
N GLU A 520 -17.30 22.52 -10.15
CA GLU A 520 -17.72 23.87 -9.75
C GLU A 520 -18.66 24.45 -10.82
N VAL A 521 -19.76 25.05 -10.39
CA VAL A 521 -20.82 25.60 -11.25
C VAL A 521 -21.03 27.07 -10.90
N GLN A 522 -20.97 27.95 -11.90
CA GLN A 522 -21.35 29.36 -11.74
C GLN A 522 -22.87 29.48 -11.79
N VAL A 523 -23.47 30.11 -10.78
CA VAL A 523 -24.94 30.12 -10.58
C VAL A 523 -25.55 31.51 -10.52
N ASP A 524 -24.81 32.58 -10.83
CA ASP A 524 -25.32 33.96 -10.77
C ASP A 524 -26.60 34.15 -11.60
N ALA A 525 -26.62 33.62 -12.83
CA ALA A 525 -27.76 33.68 -13.73
C ALA A 525 -28.97 32.90 -13.17
N LEU A 526 -28.73 31.68 -12.68
CA LEU A 526 -29.74 30.85 -12.02
C LEU A 526 -30.35 31.57 -10.82
N LEU A 527 -29.52 32.07 -9.90
CA LEU A 527 -29.99 32.77 -8.69
C LEU A 527 -30.80 34.03 -9.03
N ALA A 528 -30.48 34.75 -10.12
CA ALA A 528 -31.29 35.88 -10.59
C ALA A 528 -32.67 35.44 -11.08
N ARG A 529 -32.75 34.31 -11.81
CA ARG A 529 -34.00 33.74 -12.31
C ARG A 529 -34.88 33.19 -11.19
N LEU A 530 -34.30 32.44 -10.26
CA LEU A 530 -35.02 31.91 -9.09
C LEU A 530 -35.62 33.04 -8.25
N ARG A 531 -34.87 34.13 -8.00
CA ARG A 531 -35.42 35.32 -7.33
C ARG A 531 -36.64 35.89 -8.05
N THR A 532 -36.57 36.00 -9.37
CA THR A 532 -37.69 36.50 -10.19
C THR A 532 -38.90 35.56 -10.12
N LEU A 533 -38.67 34.24 -10.10
CA LEU A 533 -39.72 33.25 -9.95
C LEU A 533 -40.39 33.37 -8.58
N SER A 534 -39.61 33.42 -7.50
CA SER A 534 -40.11 33.56 -6.13
C SER A 534 -40.93 34.84 -5.94
N GLU A 535 -40.50 35.96 -6.54
CA GLU A 535 -41.25 37.22 -6.52
C GLU A 535 -42.61 37.14 -7.24
N LYS A 536 -42.68 36.37 -8.34
CA LYS A 536 -43.91 36.22 -9.14
C LYS A 536 -44.89 35.20 -8.56
N SER A 537 -44.39 34.08 -8.06
CA SER A 537 -45.21 32.98 -7.55
C SER A 537 -45.58 33.16 -6.08
N GLY A 538 -44.76 33.88 -5.31
CA GLY A 538 -44.87 33.96 -3.85
C GLY A 538 -44.30 32.74 -3.11
N ALA A 539 -43.77 31.74 -3.81
CA ALA A 539 -43.11 30.58 -3.22
C ALA A 539 -41.61 30.86 -3.00
N ASP A 540 -41.01 30.27 -1.96
CA ASP A 540 -39.57 30.41 -1.68
C ASP A 540 -38.76 29.38 -2.47
N VAL A 541 -38.50 29.66 -3.75
CA VAL A 541 -37.73 28.78 -4.64
C VAL A 541 -36.24 29.12 -4.59
N GLY A 542 -35.40 28.13 -4.36
CA GLY A 542 -33.96 28.28 -4.21
C GLY A 542 -33.12 27.32 -5.06
N LEU A 543 -31.83 27.29 -4.76
CA LEU A 543 -30.86 26.40 -5.40
C LEU A 543 -31.22 24.91 -5.23
N PRO A 544 -31.69 24.42 -4.06
CA PRO A 544 -32.02 23.01 -3.87
C PRO A 544 -33.01 22.49 -4.93
N GLU A 545 -34.11 23.22 -5.15
CA GLU A 545 -35.19 22.82 -6.06
C GLU A 545 -34.67 22.72 -7.51
N ALA A 546 -33.86 23.70 -7.92
CA ALA A 546 -33.24 23.71 -9.25
C ALA A 546 -32.28 22.52 -9.45
N VAL A 547 -31.46 22.20 -8.45
CA VAL A 547 -30.53 21.05 -8.53
C VAL A 547 -31.30 19.74 -8.55
N ILE A 548 -32.32 19.56 -7.71
CA ILE A 548 -33.15 18.35 -7.68
C ILE A 548 -33.78 18.09 -9.04
N ARG A 549 -34.38 19.12 -9.66
CA ARG A 549 -34.96 19.00 -10.99
C ARG A 549 -33.92 18.71 -12.07
N ALA A 550 -32.77 19.38 -12.03
CA ALA A 550 -31.69 19.17 -13.00
C ALA A 550 -31.10 17.75 -12.90
N VAL A 551 -30.94 17.23 -11.68
CA VAL A 551 -30.55 15.82 -11.44
C VAL A 551 -31.61 14.90 -12.01
N ALA A 552 -32.89 15.09 -11.68
CA ALA A 552 -33.97 14.23 -12.17
C ALA A 552 -34.08 14.21 -13.70
N ALA A 553 -33.95 15.37 -14.34
CA ALA A 553 -34.01 15.51 -15.80
C ALA A 553 -32.85 14.80 -16.53
N ALA A 554 -31.77 14.46 -15.84
CA ALA A 554 -30.62 13.75 -16.42
C ALA A 554 -30.85 12.23 -16.54
N GLN A 555 -31.85 11.66 -15.86
CA GLN A 555 -32.08 10.21 -15.82
C GLN A 555 -32.21 9.53 -17.20
N PRO A 556 -32.91 10.09 -18.21
CA PRO A 556 -33.04 9.44 -19.51
C PRO A 556 -31.70 9.29 -20.26
N VAL A 557 -30.73 10.15 -19.94
CA VAL A 557 -29.38 10.13 -20.53
C VAL A 557 -28.44 9.25 -19.71
N PHE A 558 -28.64 9.18 -18.40
CA PHE A 558 -27.77 8.48 -17.44
C PHE A 558 -28.54 7.45 -16.58
N PRO A 559 -29.28 6.49 -17.17
CA PRO A 559 -30.20 5.64 -16.40
C PRO A 559 -29.50 4.77 -15.34
N HIS A 560 -28.24 4.37 -15.58
CA HIS A 560 -27.46 3.56 -14.65
C HIS A 560 -27.11 4.27 -13.33
N LEU A 561 -27.16 5.61 -13.29
CA LEU A 561 -26.89 6.37 -12.07
C LEU A 561 -28.11 6.43 -11.12
N PHE A 562 -29.28 6.03 -11.62
CA PHE A 562 -30.55 6.00 -10.88
C PHE A 562 -30.95 4.57 -10.52
N GLY A 563 -30.03 3.61 -10.69
CA GLY A 563 -30.29 2.21 -10.47
C GLY A 563 -30.15 1.78 -9.01
N THR A 564 -30.65 0.58 -8.75
CA THR A 564 -30.53 -0.14 -7.49
C THR A 564 -29.75 -1.42 -7.72
N LEU A 565 -28.75 -1.69 -6.88
CA LEU A 565 -27.99 -2.93 -6.96
C LEU A 565 -28.82 -4.09 -6.38
N LEU A 566 -29.11 -5.11 -7.20
CA LEU A 566 -29.85 -6.30 -6.76
C LEU A 566 -28.91 -7.38 -6.23
N ASP A 567 -27.76 -7.55 -6.89
CA ASP A 567 -26.68 -8.46 -6.53
C ASP A 567 -25.34 -7.98 -7.14
N GLU A 568 -24.25 -8.72 -6.94
CA GLU A 568 -22.90 -8.36 -7.44
C GLU A 568 -22.79 -8.21 -8.96
N ARG A 569 -23.80 -8.61 -9.75
CA ARG A 569 -23.76 -8.64 -11.21
C ARG A 569 -24.94 -7.91 -11.86
N THR A 570 -25.95 -7.51 -11.09
CA THR A 570 -27.24 -7.07 -11.62
C THR A 570 -27.70 -5.76 -10.99
N VAL A 571 -28.06 -4.81 -11.86
CA VAL A 571 -28.62 -3.51 -11.50
C VAL A 571 -30.04 -3.41 -12.04
N GLU A 572 -30.99 -3.08 -11.17
CA GLU A 572 -32.33 -2.65 -11.56
C GLU A 572 -32.30 -1.17 -11.92
N LEU A 573 -32.68 -0.82 -13.15
CA LEU A 573 -32.77 0.57 -13.58
C LEU A 573 -34.13 1.13 -13.17
N ALA A 574 -34.14 2.36 -12.64
CA ALA A 574 -35.39 3.05 -12.35
C ALA A 574 -36.05 3.55 -13.65
N ASP A 575 -37.38 3.39 -13.75
CA ASP A 575 -38.18 3.90 -14.87
C ASP A 575 -38.31 5.43 -14.87
N GLY A 576 -38.07 6.07 -13.72
CA GLY A 576 -38.14 7.51 -13.52
C GLY A 576 -37.13 8.00 -12.48
N ALA A 577 -37.14 9.29 -12.19
CA ALA A 577 -36.16 9.94 -11.32
C ALA A 577 -36.80 10.47 -10.04
N ASP A 578 -37.24 9.56 -9.18
CA ASP A 578 -37.67 9.90 -7.84
C ASP A 578 -36.45 10.23 -6.98
N VAL A 579 -36.40 11.46 -6.46
CA VAL A 579 -35.20 12.01 -5.81
C VAL A 579 -35.41 12.06 -4.30
N ALA A 580 -34.61 11.30 -3.57
CA ALA A 580 -34.51 11.44 -2.12
C ALA A 580 -33.72 12.71 -1.78
N VAL A 581 -34.17 13.50 -0.81
CA VAL A 581 -33.51 14.77 -0.44
C VAL A 581 -33.22 14.80 1.04
N THR A 582 -31.98 15.08 1.42
CA THR A 582 -31.61 15.11 2.84
C THR A 582 -32.21 16.31 3.56
N VAL A 583 -32.84 16.05 4.70
CA VAL A 583 -33.40 17.05 5.62
C VAL A 583 -32.82 16.80 7.02
N ASP A 584 -31.95 17.71 7.47
CA ASP A 584 -31.38 17.70 8.82
C ASP A 584 -32.18 18.65 9.73
N VAL A 585 -32.66 18.13 10.86
CA VAL A 585 -33.39 18.88 11.88
C VAL A 585 -32.64 18.98 13.22
N GLY A 586 -31.34 18.65 13.21
CA GLY A 586 -30.39 18.74 14.32
C GLY A 586 -30.42 17.56 15.28
N ASN A 587 -31.56 16.87 15.40
CA ASN A 587 -31.73 15.64 16.18
C ASN A 587 -31.96 14.39 15.30
N GLY A 588 -31.91 14.53 13.98
CA GLY A 588 -32.10 13.43 13.04
C GLY A 588 -31.93 13.90 11.59
N LEU A 589 -31.44 12.99 10.75
CA LEU A 589 -31.29 13.17 9.31
C LEU A 589 -32.30 12.27 8.60
N TYR A 590 -33.15 12.86 7.76
CA TYR A 590 -34.15 12.14 6.98
C TYR A 590 -33.88 12.34 5.48
N ALA A 591 -34.32 11.40 4.64
CA ALA A 591 -34.20 11.49 3.19
C ALA A 591 -35.55 11.23 2.50
N PRO A 592 -36.56 12.11 2.68
CA PRO A 592 -37.83 11.97 2.00
C PRO A 592 -37.69 12.07 0.48
N VAL A 593 -38.56 11.36 -0.22
CA VAL A 593 -38.52 11.15 -1.67
C VAL A 593 -39.53 12.06 -2.35
N LEU A 594 -39.03 12.98 -3.17
CA LEU A 594 -39.83 13.75 -4.11
C LEU A 594 -40.08 12.90 -5.35
N ARG A 595 -41.34 12.84 -5.79
CA ARG A 595 -41.78 12.07 -6.94
C ARG A 595 -41.83 12.92 -8.21
N ASP A 596 -41.52 12.29 -9.34
CA ASP A 596 -41.68 12.86 -10.68
C ASP A 596 -40.96 14.22 -10.89
N CYS A 597 -39.80 14.39 -10.26
CA CYS A 597 -39.12 15.69 -10.12
C CYS A 597 -38.77 16.38 -11.45
N ALA A 598 -38.51 15.63 -12.53
CA ALA A 598 -38.03 16.18 -13.79
C ALA A 598 -39.05 17.15 -14.44
N ASP A 599 -40.33 16.77 -14.39
CA ASP A 599 -41.40 17.46 -15.12
C ASP A 599 -42.21 18.42 -14.24
N ARG A 600 -41.97 18.43 -12.92
CA ARG A 600 -42.73 19.27 -11.98
C ARG A 600 -42.24 20.71 -11.92
N PRO A 601 -43.14 21.70 -11.73
CA PRO A 601 -42.76 23.08 -11.49
C PRO A 601 -41.90 23.23 -10.22
N LEU A 602 -40.89 24.10 -10.27
CA LEU A 602 -40.01 24.34 -9.11
C LEU A 602 -40.76 24.85 -7.88
N THR A 603 -41.89 25.53 -8.07
CA THR A 603 -42.74 26.00 -6.97
C THR A 603 -43.40 24.85 -6.22
N GLU A 604 -43.82 23.79 -6.91
CA GLU A 604 -44.39 22.60 -6.25
C GLU A 604 -43.32 21.81 -5.50
N LEU A 605 -42.11 21.72 -6.06
CA LEU A 605 -40.97 21.10 -5.37
C LEU A 605 -40.60 21.87 -4.10
N ALA A 606 -40.67 23.21 -4.13
CA ALA A 606 -40.43 24.06 -2.97
C ALA A 606 -41.48 23.82 -1.87
N ASP A 607 -42.76 23.72 -2.24
CA ASP A 607 -43.85 23.44 -1.30
C ASP A 607 -43.70 22.06 -0.63
N ASP A 608 -43.38 21.03 -1.40
CA ASP A 608 -43.14 19.67 -0.87
C ASP A 608 -41.92 19.62 0.06
N LEU A 609 -40.81 20.28 -0.32
CA LEU A 609 -39.61 20.33 0.52
C LEU A 609 -39.89 21.06 1.85
N MET A 610 -40.70 22.12 1.82
CA MET A 610 -41.12 22.81 3.03
C MET A 610 -42.00 21.91 3.91
N ASP A 611 -42.96 21.19 3.33
CA ASP A 611 -43.80 20.23 4.06
C ASP A 611 -42.94 19.12 4.69
N PHE A 612 -42.00 18.55 3.93
CA PHE A 612 -41.05 17.56 4.45
C PHE A 612 -40.16 18.10 5.57
N ARG A 613 -39.70 19.35 5.49
CA ARG A 613 -38.96 19.99 6.60
C ARG A 613 -39.81 20.11 7.86
N LEU A 614 -41.08 20.51 7.72
CA LEU A 614 -42.01 20.62 8.84
C LEU A 614 -42.34 19.25 9.44
N LYS A 615 -42.59 18.24 8.61
CA LYS A 615 -42.84 16.85 9.03
C LYS A 615 -41.61 16.24 9.69
N ALA A 616 -40.40 16.44 9.15
CA ALA A 616 -39.15 15.98 9.76
C ALA A 616 -38.94 16.59 11.15
N PHE A 617 -39.18 17.89 11.30
CA PHE A 617 -39.07 18.58 12.58
C PHE A 617 -40.08 18.07 13.62
N ARG A 618 -41.28 17.68 13.17
CA ARG A 618 -42.34 17.09 14.03
C ARG A 618 -42.20 15.58 14.24
N GLY A 619 -41.35 14.90 13.47
CA GLY A 619 -41.26 13.43 13.46
C GLY A 619 -42.47 12.74 12.83
N GLU A 620 -43.10 13.36 11.84
CA GLU A 620 -44.36 12.94 11.20
C GLU A 620 -44.17 12.28 9.82
N LEU A 621 -42.93 12.07 9.37
CA LEU A 621 -42.63 11.42 8.09
C LEU A 621 -43.09 9.95 8.09
N THR A 622 -43.76 9.55 7.02
CA THR A 622 -44.24 8.19 6.83
C THR A 622 -43.20 7.31 6.14
N ALA A 623 -43.31 5.98 6.28
CA ALA A 623 -42.41 5.05 5.62
C ALA A 623 -42.46 5.15 4.08
N GLY A 624 -43.64 5.43 3.50
CA GLY A 624 -43.79 5.60 2.05
C GLY A 624 -43.14 6.87 1.51
N GLU A 625 -43.06 7.92 2.32
CA GLU A 625 -42.34 9.16 1.97
C GLU A 625 -40.82 8.97 2.03
N LEU A 626 -40.31 7.89 2.64
CA LEU A 626 -38.86 7.62 2.79
C LEU A 626 -38.36 6.47 1.91
N ALA A 627 -39.24 5.81 1.16
CA ALA A 627 -38.93 4.61 0.39
C ALA A 627 -38.77 4.91 -1.12
N ASP A 628 -38.08 4.02 -1.82
CA ASP A 628 -38.07 3.95 -3.29
C ASP A 628 -37.55 5.22 -3.99
N GLY A 629 -36.55 5.88 -3.40
CA GLY A 629 -35.79 6.91 -4.10
C GLY A 629 -34.78 6.27 -5.06
N ALA A 630 -34.69 6.78 -6.28
CA ALA A 630 -33.78 6.29 -7.32
C ALA A 630 -32.37 6.87 -7.16
N ILE A 631 -32.27 8.12 -6.69
CA ILE A 631 -31.02 8.80 -6.37
C ILE A 631 -31.24 9.74 -5.18
N THR A 632 -30.19 10.01 -4.40
CA THR A 632 -30.26 10.96 -3.29
C THR A 632 -29.52 12.26 -3.61
N VAL A 633 -30.08 13.41 -3.21
CA VAL A 633 -29.44 14.73 -3.20
C VAL A 633 -29.23 15.18 -1.75
N SER A 634 -27.95 15.33 -1.39
CA SER A 634 -27.49 15.88 -0.11
C SER A 634 -27.38 17.40 -0.19
N LEU A 635 -28.15 18.09 0.65
CA LEU A 635 -28.14 19.54 0.75
C LEU A 635 -27.17 19.96 1.86
N ASN A 636 -26.01 20.49 1.47
CA ASN A 636 -24.99 21.02 2.38
C ASN A 636 -24.69 22.47 2.04
N VAL A 637 -25.77 23.25 1.93
CA VAL A 637 -25.77 24.60 1.37
C VAL A 637 -25.33 25.67 2.38
N GLU A 638 -24.85 25.28 3.57
CA GLU A 638 -24.37 26.20 4.58
C GLU A 638 -23.18 27.05 4.08
N PRO A 639 -23.13 28.35 4.44
CA PRO A 639 -22.01 29.20 4.08
C PRO A 639 -20.66 28.62 4.55
N GLY A 640 -19.71 28.50 3.63
CA GLY A 640 -18.37 27.98 3.91
C GLY A 640 -18.19 26.47 3.68
N VAL A 641 -19.27 25.74 3.40
CA VAL A 641 -19.18 24.32 2.99
C VAL A 641 -18.83 24.23 1.51
N VAL A 642 -17.56 23.92 1.22
CA VAL A 642 -17.04 23.94 -0.16
C VAL A 642 -17.34 22.64 -0.91
N VAL A 643 -17.04 21.49 -0.31
CA VAL A 643 -17.22 20.15 -0.90
C VAL A 643 -17.66 19.22 0.23
N VAL A 644 -18.64 18.36 -0.05
CA VAL A 644 -19.04 17.25 0.82
C VAL A 644 -19.04 15.98 -0.01
N GLN A 645 -18.38 14.92 0.47
CA GLN A 645 -18.52 13.59 -0.10
C GLN A 645 -19.67 12.88 0.61
N PRO A 646 -20.82 12.69 -0.04
CA PRO A 646 -21.93 12.00 0.60
C PRO A 646 -21.67 10.50 0.69
N ILE A 647 -22.37 9.84 1.60
CA ILE A 647 -22.37 8.38 1.74
C ILE A 647 -23.51 7.84 0.89
N VAL A 648 -23.20 7.01 -0.11
CA VAL A 648 -24.22 6.43 -0.99
C VAL A 648 -25.19 5.58 -0.18
N MET A 649 -26.49 5.83 -0.34
CA MET A 649 -27.53 5.16 0.43
C MET A 649 -27.82 3.78 -0.14
N TRP A 650 -27.39 2.71 0.53
CA TRP A 650 -27.72 1.34 0.08
C TRP A 650 -29.25 1.13 0.00
N PRO A 651 -29.80 0.58 -1.10
CA PRO A 651 -29.12 -0.06 -2.24
C PRO A 651 -28.97 0.83 -3.50
N GLN A 652 -29.15 2.15 -3.39
CA GLN A 652 -28.91 3.09 -4.48
C GLN A 652 -27.45 3.08 -4.91
N LEU A 653 -27.21 3.45 -6.17
CA LEU A 653 -25.85 3.49 -6.73
C LEU A 653 -25.16 4.85 -6.58
N CYS A 654 -25.91 5.94 -6.42
CA CYS A 654 -25.37 7.30 -6.47
C CYS A 654 -25.99 8.23 -5.42
N MET A 655 -25.20 9.22 -4.99
CA MET A 655 -25.68 10.34 -4.21
C MET A 655 -24.97 11.63 -4.64
N VAL A 656 -25.75 12.64 -4.97
CA VAL A 656 -25.28 13.99 -5.34
C VAL A 656 -25.16 14.83 -4.09
N SER A 657 -24.12 15.64 -3.96
CA SER A 657 -24.00 16.65 -2.90
C SER A 657 -23.97 18.06 -3.49
N VAL A 658 -24.58 19.01 -2.76
CA VAL A 658 -24.63 20.42 -3.12
C VAL A 658 -23.94 21.22 -2.02
N GLY A 659 -22.83 21.88 -2.35
CA GLY A 659 -22.12 22.79 -1.46
C GLY A 659 -22.79 24.16 -1.34
N GLY A 660 -22.33 24.95 -0.37
CA GLY A 660 -22.80 26.32 -0.14
C GLY A 660 -22.35 27.28 -1.25
N PRO A 661 -23.17 28.28 -1.61
CA PRO A 661 -22.76 29.36 -2.52
C PRO A 661 -21.56 30.14 -1.98
N LEU A 662 -20.56 30.35 -2.82
CA LEU A 662 -19.31 31.04 -2.48
C LEU A 662 -18.99 32.08 -3.54
N THR A 663 -18.49 33.25 -3.11
CA THR A 663 -17.96 34.24 -4.05
C THR A 663 -16.53 33.86 -4.45
N ARG A 664 -16.31 33.67 -5.75
CA ARG A 664 -14.98 33.45 -6.36
C ARG A 664 -14.68 34.53 -7.39
N LEU A 665 -13.39 34.76 -7.65
CA LEU A 665 -12.97 35.53 -8.81
C LEU A 665 -12.83 34.57 -9.99
N VAL A 666 -13.58 34.83 -11.05
CA VAL A 666 -13.53 34.08 -12.32
C VAL A 666 -13.06 35.00 -13.43
N LEU A 667 -12.44 34.44 -14.47
CA LEU A 667 -11.99 35.25 -15.61
C LEU A 667 -13.12 35.36 -16.63
N ALA A 668 -13.67 36.56 -16.78
CA ALA A 668 -14.57 36.92 -17.88
C ALA A 668 -13.83 37.85 -18.83
N ASP A 669 -13.67 37.45 -20.10
CA ASP A 669 -12.91 38.19 -21.12
C ASP A 669 -11.48 38.59 -20.68
N GLY A 670 -10.84 37.72 -19.89
CA GLY A 670 -9.49 37.93 -19.37
C GLY A 670 -9.40 38.89 -18.17
N ALA A 671 -10.52 39.42 -17.67
CA ALA A 671 -10.57 40.23 -16.46
C ALA A 671 -11.16 39.42 -15.27
N PRO A 672 -10.61 39.55 -14.05
CA PRO A 672 -11.17 38.92 -12.87
C PRO A 672 -12.47 39.62 -12.48
N VAL A 673 -13.58 38.88 -12.48
CA VAL A 673 -14.89 39.33 -12.04
C VAL A 673 -15.38 38.45 -10.89
N PRO A 674 -16.09 39.00 -9.89
CA PRO A 674 -16.72 38.19 -8.87
C PRO A 674 -17.87 37.38 -9.49
N ALA A 675 -17.93 36.08 -9.19
CA ALA A 675 -19.03 35.19 -9.52
C ALA A 675 -19.41 34.35 -8.29
N THR A 676 -20.68 33.96 -8.24
CA THR A 676 -21.21 33.05 -7.23
C THR A 676 -21.13 31.64 -7.77
N VAL A 677 -20.35 30.79 -7.09
CA VAL A 677 -20.16 29.40 -7.46
C VAL A 677 -20.70 28.46 -6.41
N VAL A 678 -21.11 27.27 -6.84
CA VAL A 678 -21.47 26.14 -5.98
C VAL A 678 -20.72 24.90 -6.46
N THR A 679 -20.38 24.00 -5.55
CA THR A 679 -19.80 22.71 -5.91
C THR A 679 -20.89 21.66 -5.96
N LEU A 680 -20.95 20.89 -7.05
CA LEU A 680 -21.71 19.66 -7.13
C LEU A 680 -20.76 18.47 -7.00
N GLY A 681 -21.00 17.61 -6.02
CA GLY A 681 -20.31 16.35 -5.86
C GLY A 681 -21.18 15.17 -6.27
N LEU A 682 -20.58 14.08 -6.72
CA LEU A 682 -21.23 12.80 -6.95
C LEU A 682 -20.41 11.71 -6.28
N ALA A 683 -20.98 11.07 -5.27
CA ALA A 683 -20.50 9.77 -4.79
C ALA A 683 -21.25 8.66 -5.55
N TYR A 684 -20.54 7.63 -5.97
CA TYR A 684 -21.12 6.55 -6.78
C TYR A 684 -20.44 5.20 -6.50
N ASP A 685 -21.21 4.12 -6.65
CA ASP A 685 -20.69 2.75 -6.60
C ASP A 685 -19.82 2.47 -7.83
N HIS A 686 -18.52 2.31 -7.61
CA HIS A 686 -17.55 2.14 -8.70
C HIS A 686 -17.61 0.75 -9.35
N ARG A 687 -18.45 -0.18 -8.86
CA ARG A 687 -18.76 -1.43 -9.59
C ARG A 687 -19.61 -1.16 -10.83
N VAL A 688 -20.48 -0.15 -10.77
CA VAL A 688 -21.46 0.13 -11.83
C VAL A 688 -21.10 1.39 -12.61
N VAL A 689 -20.73 2.47 -11.91
CA VAL A 689 -20.49 3.77 -12.52
C VAL A 689 -19.00 4.06 -12.61
N ASN A 690 -18.52 4.41 -13.80
CA ASN A 690 -17.12 4.76 -14.04
C ASN A 690 -16.89 6.27 -13.98
N GLY A 691 -15.67 6.69 -13.63
CA GLY A 691 -15.33 8.12 -13.48
C GLY A 691 -15.64 9.01 -14.69
N ARG A 692 -15.52 8.48 -15.92
CA ARG A 692 -15.89 9.23 -17.14
C ARG A 692 -17.40 9.54 -17.19
N GLU A 693 -18.23 8.58 -16.80
CA GLU A 693 -19.69 8.72 -16.80
C GLU A 693 -20.16 9.61 -15.66
N ALA A 694 -19.57 9.46 -14.48
CA ALA A 694 -19.78 10.35 -13.34
C ALA A 694 -19.50 11.83 -13.68
N VAL A 695 -18.37 12.12 -14.35
CA VAL A 695 -18.03 13.47 -14.79
C VAL A 695 -18.96 13.97 -15.90
N ALA A 696 -19.37 13.11 -16.82
CA ALA A 696 -20.33 13.47 -17.86
C ALA A 696 -21.70 13.84 -17.27
N PHE A 697 -22.19 13.08 -16.29
CA PHE A 697 -23.41 13.38 -15.54
C PHE A 697 -23.30 14.73 -14.81
N LEU A 698 -22.23 14.93 -14.02
CA LEU A 698 -22.01 16.19 -13.30
C LEU A 698 -21.94 17.40 -14.25
N ARG A 699 -21.35 17.24 -15.43
CA ARG A 699 -21.33 18.29 -16.46
C ARG A 699 -22.73 18.55 -17.03
N ALA A 700 -23.53 17.53 -17.32
CA ALA A 700 -24.89 17.72 -17.81
C ALA A 700 -25.78 18.47 -16.80
N VAL A 701 -25.66 18.13 -15.51
CA VAL A 701 -26.35 18.86 -14.43
C VAL A 701 -25.81 20.28 -14.29
N SER A 702 -24.49 20.48 -14.34
CA SER A 702 -23.86 21.81 -14.34
C SER A 702 -24.33 22.69 -15.49
N ASP A 703 -24.38 22.16 -16.70
CA ASP A 703 -24.82 22.88 -17.90
C ASP A 703 -26.29 23.28 -17.76
N SER A 704 -27.14 22.42 -17.21
CA SER A 704 -28.55 22.74 -16.94
C SER A 704 -28.73 23.93 -15.98
N LEU A 705 -27.76 24.16 -15.10
CA LEU A 705 -27.79 25.19 -14.06
C LEU A 705 -27.04 26.49 -14.45
N SER A 706 -26.32 26.50 -15.58
CA SER A 706 -25.47 27.63 -15.96
C SER A 706 -25.65 28.08 -17.42
N ASP A 707 -26.04 27.19 -18.32
CA ASP A 707 -26.30 27.52 -19.71
C ASP A 707 -27.61 28.31 -19.86
N PRO A 708 -27.60 29.49 -20.53
CA PRO A 708 -28.79 30.34 -20.65
C PRO A 708 -30.01 29.66 -21.29
N GLU A 709 -29.83 28.81 -22.30
CA GLU A 709 -30.94 28.15 -23.00
C GLU A 709 -31.52 26.99 -22.20
N GLN A 710 -30.69 26.28 -21.44
CA GLN A 710 -31.14 25.22 -20.55
C GLN A 710 -31.83 25.78 -19.30
N LEU A 711 -31.35 26.92 -18.78
CA LEU A 711 -31.93 27.59 -17.63
C LEU A 711 -33.39 28.02 -17.86
N GLU A 712 -33.73 28.51 -19.06
CA GLU A 712 -35.12 28.84 -19.40
C GLU A 712 -36.02 27.60 -19.31
N ARG A 713 -35.55 26.45 -19.78
CA ARG A 713 -36.32 25.20 -19.65
C ARG A 713 -36.41 24.74 -18.19
N LEU A 714 -35.32 24.83 -17.43
CA LEU A 714 -35.30 24.40 -16.03
C LEU A 714 -36.25 25.22 -15.15
N VAL A 715 -36.34 26.54 -15.37
CA VAL A 715 -37.09 27.47 -14.53
C VAL A 715 -38.51 27.73 -15.07
N ASP A 716 -38.69 27.82 -16.39
CA ASP A 716 -39.93 28.30 -17.03
C ASP A 716 -40.76 27.19 -17.72
N LEU A 717 -40.49 25.90 -17.46
CA LEU A 717 -41.42 24.81 -17.83
C LEU A 717 -42.81 25.06 -17.21
N PRO A 718 -43.91 24.95 -18.00
CA PRO A 718 -45.26 25.36 -17.59
C PRO A 718 -45.85 24.54 -16.44
#